data_AF-A0A847NCK9-F1
#
_entry.id   AF-A0A847NCK9-F1
#
_cell.length_a   1.000
_cell.length_b   1.000
_cell.length_c   1.000
_cell.angle_alpha   90.00
_cell.angle_beta   90.00
_cell.angle_gamma   90.00
#
_symmetry.space_group_name_H-M   'P 1'
#
loop_
_entity.id
_entity.type
_entity.pdbx_description
1 polymer ?
#
loop_
_entity_poly.entity_id
_entity_poly.type
_entity_poly.pdbx_seq_one_letter_code
_entity_poly.pdbx_strand_id
1 'polypeptide(L)'
;MSDNGDYIRVMKPNRIVKMEDNPYDRFTFIDTYYLKPGGATIRERILNAVFALDSPMSYPSLQHFFIKLAIIINILRNKIAGVDIFAFHIGAMGILYIVMYSASLALLMECLKGKSLMQDIIIKAAAAVIFCDIGYIAYFNSFYGEAPQLILFILSAALGIRLIGSKYPTMNFVLLCLALTAFAWTKFANIPVAVLVLTFTAIPLLILKKSTIYRLRIIALLSVSFFILANIWSIVPEWMNTHTNYNAVFFGILRDREPVEPAIEELGLPVYMKELAGTTYYSPYISDITSSESFKNDFSKLSKKNLVFYYLKHPETFAAKLKISARHSGFVRPPYLSNRDISYTRLVFDESFSFWSRIRKRLPFDTIWFNAAVCLMFLVLAAGLFLKGCGCEQKRDEARMKAALALSLLFSALFNFCIPVISNGEADLAKHMFAFVSSVDLMIVIGIYLAVNMLSASITVKAVVCLSIAAFFLNLGLLETIETMVSERPYYIQMGEYNGKKLLWQVIKDGGEGYLLICCSAVEARPFSLSGNPNRLGSNIWKDSDLRAWLNTEFLKAFKPGEKELILDYENKYLLSAGNINLKRGGDREFFWTHIPELADRGYDSAFYDICVDKVFLPDIRDICNAHRAGADIRRECPYWLETPYFYDASMVRAVFHDGYIYMKDAVEKMGVVPAIRIKYYDGDVH
;
A
#
# COMPACT_ATOMS: atom_id res chain seq x y z
N MET A 1 10.61 9.04 -4.29
CA MET A 1 9.85 7.86 -4.79
C MET A 1 9.42 8.09 -6.23
N SER A 2 9.27 7.01 -7.01
CA SER A 2 8.77 7.06 -8.38
C SER A 2 7.32 7.53 -8.44
N ASP A 3 6.94 8.10 -9.59
CA ASP A 3 5.57 8.53 -9.87
C ASP A 3 4.71 7.36 -10.39
N ASN A 4 3.51 7.21 -9.84
CA ASN A 4 2.49 6.27 -10.31
C ASN A 4 1.36 6.96 -11.11
N GLY A 5 1.56 8.22 -11.49
CA GLY A 5 0.59 9.06 -12.21
C GLY A 5 -0.12 10.08 -11.32
N ASP A 6 0.06 10.02 -9.99
CA ASP A 6 -0.61 10.95 -9.07
C ASP A 6 0.06 12.33 -9.01
N TYR A 7 1.35 12.45 -9.33
CA TYR A 7 2.06 13.72 -9.20
C TYR A 7 1.44 14.83 -10.05
N ILE A 8 0.83 14.48 -11.18
CA ILE A 8 0.22 15.44 -12.10
C ILE A 8 -0.81 16.35 -11.42
N ARG A 9 -1.52 15.84 -10.40
CA ARG A 9 -2.55 16.57 -9.64
C ARG A 9 -1.99 17.82 -8.95
N VAL A 10 -0.72 17.77 -8.56
CA VAL A 10 -0.06 18.89 -7.87
C VAL A 10 1.03 19.55 -8.71
N MET A 11 1.64 18.82 -9.66
CA MET A 11 2.62 19.36 -10.60
C MET A 11 1.99 20.38 -11.56
N LYS A 12 0.86 20.02 -12.20
CA LYS A 12 0.20 20.89 -13.19
C LYS A 12 -0.22 22.24 -12.59
N PRO A 13 -0.92 22.32 -11.43
CA PRO A 13 -1.25 23.60 -10.82
C PRO A 13 -0.03 24.44 -10.41
N ASN A 14 1.09 23.79 -10.07
CA ASN A 14 2.34 24.47 -9.74
C ASN A 14 3.21 24.77 -10.98
N ARG A 15 2.76 24.44 -12.20
CA ARG A 15 3.53 24.57 -13.45
C ARG A 15 4.89 23.87 -13.40
N ILE A 16 4.93 22.74 -12.70
CA ILE A 16 6.09 21.84 -12.65
C ILE A 16 5.91 20.83 -13.76
N VAL A 17 6.93 20.64 -14.58
CA VAL A 17 6.95 19.65 -15.66
C VAL A 17 8.19 18.79 -15.56
N LYS A 18 8.15 17.60 -16.16
CA LYS A 18 9.37 16.82 -16.40
C LYS A 18 10.27 17.56 -17.40
N MET A 19 11.58 17.42 -17.25
CA MET A 19 12.56 18.03 -18.17
C MET A 19 12.53 17.32 -19.53
N GLU A 20 12.43 15.99 -19.53
CA GLU A 20 12.31 15.15 -20.71
C GLU A 20 11.22 14.11 -20.46
N ASP A 21 10.44 13.78 -21.48
CA ASP A 21 9.52 12.65 -21.44
C ASP A 21 10.27 11.41 -21.96
N ASN A 22 10.73 10.58 -21.03
CA ASN A 22 11.41 9.34 -21.37
C ASN A 22 10.46 8.15 -21.11
N PRO A 23 10.23 7.24 -22.08
CA PRO A 23 9.38 6.06 -21.88
C PRO A 23 9.88 5.15 -20.73
N TYR A 24 11.16 5.26 -20.36
CA TYR A 24 11.79 4.52 -19.26
C TYR A 24 11.61 5.16 -17.87
N ASP A 25 10.94 6.32 -17.78
CA ASP A 25 10.69 7.00 -16.50
C ASP A 25 9.67 6.31 -15.59
N ARG A 26 8.86 5.40 -16.15
CA ARG A 26 7.90 4.65 -15.34
C ARG A 26 8.67 3.77 -14.34
N PHE A 27 8.22 3.78 -13.10
CA PHE A 27 8.85 3.01 -12.01
C PHE A 27 10.32 3.36 -11.71
N THR A 28 10.78 4.53 -12.12
CA THR A 28 12.07 5.10 -11.70
C THR A 28 11.84 6.39 -10.92
N PHE A 29 12.78 6.73 -10.04
CA PHE A 29 12.76 7.98 -9.30
C PHE A 29 13.33 9.11 -10.15
N ILE A 30 12.55 10.18 -10.30
CA ILE A 30 13.00 11.43 -10.92
C ILE A 30 13.24 12.44 -9.82
N ASP A 31 14.46 12.98 -9.77
CA ASP A 31 14.85 13.95 -8.75
C ASP A 31 14.74 15.41 -9.23
N THR A 32 14.70 15.63 -10.53
CA THR A 32 14.82 16.95 -11.16
C THR A 32 13.70 17.20 -12.15
N TYR A 33 13.09 18.38 -12.02
CA TYR A 33 11.95 18.86 -12.79
C TYR A 33 12.22 20.30 -13.25
N TYR A 34 11.32 20.86 -14.06
CA TYR A 34 11.42 22.23 -14.52
C TYR A 34 10.19 23.06 -14.12
N LEU A 35 10.41 24.27 -13.60
CA LEU A 35 9.36 25.25 -13.35
C LEU A 35 9.09 26.05 -14.62
N LYS A 36 7.84 26.07 -15.10
CA LYS A 36 7.38 26.92 -16.21
C LYS A 36 6.52 28.09 -15.72
N PRO A 37 7.06 29.04 -14.92
CA PRO A 37 6.28 30.20 -14.50
C PRO A 37 6.05 31.17 -15.66
N GLY A 38 4.88 31.81 -15.67
CA GLY A 38 4.60 32.90 -16.62
C GLY A 38 5.27 34.20 -16.19
N GLY A 39 5.28 35.20 -17.08
CA GLY A 39 5.85 36.54 -16.83
C GLY A 39 6.97 36.88 -17.82
N ALA A 40 7.13 38.16 -18.11
CA ALA A 40 8.12 38.66 -19.06
C ALA A 40 9.48 38.89 -18.39
N THR A 41 9.48 39.31 -17.11
CA THR A 41 10.71 39.56 -16.35
C THR A 41 11.07 38.40 -15.42
N ILE A 42 12.36 38.25 -15.08
CA ILE A 42 12.81 37.24 -14.10
C ILE A 42 12.09 37.41 -12.76
N ARG A 43 11.88 38.67 -12.32
CA ARG A 43 11.17 38.98 -11.08
C ARG A 43 9.71 38.50 -11.13
N GLU A 44 8.98 38.79 -12.19
CA GLU A 44 7.62 38.29 -12.39
C GLU A 44 7.56 36.77 -12.41
N ARG A 45 8.50 36.13 -13.10
CA ARG A 45 8.59 34.67 -13.16
C ARG A 45 8.82 34.05 -11.78
N ILE A 46 9.68 34.65 -10.94
CA ILE A 46 9.88 34.21 -9.55
C ILE A 46 8.61 34.39 -8.72
N LEU A 47 7.96 35.57 -8.80
CA LEU A 47 6.72 35.83 -8.06
C LEU A 47 5.61 34.86 -8.48
N ASN A 48 5.47 34.60 -9.78
CA ASN A 48 4.49 33.66 -10.30
C ASN A 48 4.81 32.21 -9.90
N ALA A 49 6.09 31.81 -9.87
CA ALA A 49 6.48 30.49 -9.39
C ALA A 49 6.06 30.26 -7.93
N VAL A 50 6.20 31.29 -7.08
CA VAL A 50 5.95 31.21 -5.64
C VAL A 50 4.48 31.39 -5.28
N PHE A 51 3.78 32.34 -5.90
CA PHE A 51 2.45 32.75 -5.44
C PHE A 51 1.30 32.36 -6.37
N ALA A 52 1.56 32.08 -7.65
CA ALA A 52 0.49 31.73 -8.60
C ALA A 52 0.26 30.21 -8.65
N LEU A 53 -1.01 29.83 -8.80
CA LEU A 53 -1.44 28.47 -9.09
C LEU A 53 -2.28 28.48 -10.37
N ASP A 54 -2.07 27.49 -11.24
CA ASP A 54 -2.95 27.25 -12.37
C ASP A 54 -4.12 26.36 -11.93
N SER A 55 -5.36 26.81 -12.15
CA SER A 55 -6.58 26.05 -11.86
C SER A 55 -6.61 25.42 -10.45
N PRO A 56 -6.39 26.19 -9.37
CA PRO A 56 -6.24 25.64 -8.02
C PRO A 56 -7.46 24.85 -7.52
N MET A 57 -8.65 25.15 -8.05
CA MET A 57 -9.88 24.44 -7.71
C MET A 57 -9.96 23.03 -8.32
N SER A 58 -9.07 22.66 -9.24
CA SER A 58 -9.00 21.29 -9.78
C SER A 58 -8.58 20.27 -8.73
N TYR A 59 -7.76 20.68 -7.75
CA TYR A 59 -7.34 19.90 -6.60
C TYR A 59 -6.93 20.82 -5.43
N PRO A 60 -7.87 21.34 -4.64
CA PRO A 60 -7.60 22.40 -3.66
C PRO A 60 -7.02 21.83 -2.35
N SER A 61 -5.81 21.25 -2.44
CA SER A 61 -5.11 20.63 -1.31
C SER A 61 -4.09 21.56 -0.67
N LEU A 62 -3.91 21.44 0.65
CA LEU A 62 -2.83 22.13 1.38
C LEU A 62 -1.42 21.71 0.90
N GLN A 63 -1.30 20.62 0.14
CA GLN A 63 -0.03 20.22 -0.48
C GLN A 63 0.63 21.32 -1.31
N HIS A 64 -0.17 22.16 -1.99
CA HIS A 64 0.37 23.26 -2.78
C HIS A 64 1.18 24.24 -1.93
N PHE A 65 0.78 24.50 -0.69
CA PHE A 65 1.52 25.36 0.23
C PHE A 65 2.93 24.84 0.49
N PHE A 66 3.08 23.54 0.77
CA PHE A 66 4.38 22.92 0.99
C PHE A 66 5.25 22.93 -0.28
N ILE A 67 4.64 22.70 -1.44
CA ILE A 67 5.34 22.78 -2.74
C ILE A 67 5.85 24.20 -2.99
N LYS A 68 5.06 25.23 -2.70
CA LYS A 68 5.51 26.63 -2.84
C LYS A 68 6.67 26.95 -1.90
N LEU A 69 6.64 26.49 -0.65
CA LEU A 69 7.77 26.64 0.28
C LEU A 69 9.03 25.96 -0.24
N ALA A 70 8.91 24.75 -0.79
CA ALA A 70 10.04 24.05 -1.40
C ALA A 70 10.56 24.76 -2.66
N ILE A 71 9.69 25.37 -3.48
CA ILE A 71 10.10 26.21 -4.61
C ILE A 71 10.96 27.39 -4.13
N ILE A 72 10.59 28.04 -3.02
CA ILE A 72 11.39 29.12 -2.42
C ILE A 72 12.77 28.59 -2.02
N ILE A 73 12.83 27.48 -1.28
CA ILE A 73 14.08 26.83 -0.85
C ILE A 73 14.96 26.51 -2.05
N ASN A 74 14.37 25.94 -3.11
CA ASN A 74 15.05 25.58 -4.34
C ASN A 74 15.60 26.80 -5.09
N ILE A 75 14.81 27.87 -5.27
CA ILE A 75 15.26 29.11 -5.93
C ILE A 75 16.44 29.74 -5.17
N LEU A 76 16.36 29.78 -3.83
CA LEU A 76 17.45 30.31 -3.00
C LEU A 76 18.72 29.48 -3.17
N ARG A 77 18.62 28.14 -3.10
CA ARG A 77 19.73 27.22 -3.34
C ARG A 77 20.35 27.44 -4.71
N ASN A 78 19.53 27.47 -5.76
CA ASN A 78 20.02 27.56 -7.13
C ASN A 78 20.70 28.91 -7.41
N LYS A 79 20.17 30.00 -6.83
CA LYS A 79 20.79 31.31 -6.89
C LYS A 79 22.18 31.32 -6.23
N ILE A 80 22.34 30.65 -5.09
CA ILE A 80 23.64 30.52 -4.40
C ILE A 80 24.60 29.66 -5.21
N ALA A 81 24.11 28.56 -5.79
CA ALA A 81 24.91 27.61 -6.56
C ALA A 81 25.25 28.11 -7.99
N GLY A 82 24.68 29.23 -8.44
CA GLY A 82 24.90 29.76 -9.79
C GLY A 82 24.32 28.90 -10.91
N VAL A 83 23.30 28.08 -10.62
CA VAL A 83 22.62 27.21 -11.61
C VAL A 83 21.26 27.81 -12.01
N ASP A 84 20.59 27.20 -12.99
CA ASP A 84 19.27 27.67 -13.44
C ASP A 84 18.29 27.75 -12.25
N ILE A 85 17.80 28.96 -11.98
CA ILE A 85 16.87 29.26 -10.90
C ILE A 85 15.53 28.52 -11.03
N PHE A 86 15.15 28.08 -12.24
CA PHE A 86 13.89 27.38 -12.50
C PHE A 86 14.04 25.85 -12.61
N ALA A 87 15.26 25.31 -12.52
CA ALA A 87 15.46 23.88 -12.33
C ALA A 87 15.00 23.49 -10.92
N PHE A 88 13.99 22.63 -10.80
CA PHE A 88 13.41 22.23 -9.52
C PHE A 88 13.90 20.86 -9.10
N HIS A 89 14.73 20.80 -8.06
CA HIS A 89 15.13 19.54 -7.45
C HIS A 89 14.15 19.17 -6.33
N ILE A 90 13.58 17.97 -6.41
CA ILE A 90 12.62 17.47 -5.42
C ILE A 90 13.23 17.32 -4.02
N GLY A 91 14.56 17.25 -3.92
CA GLY A 91 15.28 17.31 -2.65
C GLY A 91 14.97 18.54 -1.80
N ALA A 92 14.50 19.65 -2.40
CA ALA A 92 14.02 20.81 -1.64
C ALA A 92 12.76 20.48 -0.81
N MET A 93 11.87 19.63 -1.32
CA MET A 93 10.74 19.08 -0.54
C MET A 93 11.26 18.16 0.56
N GLY A 94 12.26 17.33 0.25
CA GLY A 94 12.93 16.46 1.21
C GLY A 94 13.45 17.23 2.42
N ILE A 95 14.21 18.30 2.20
CA ILE A 95 14.75 19.16 3.26
C ILE A 95 13.63 19.77 4.11
N LEU A 96 12.62 20.37 3.47
CA LEU A 96 11.48 20.97 4.16
C LEU A 96 10.79 19.96 5.08
N TYR A 97 10.47 18.79 4.54
CA TYR A 97 9.75 17.75 5.27
C TYR A 97 10.61 17.12 6.38
N ILE A 98 11.91 16.92 6.18
CA ILE A 98 12.80 16.44 7.25
C ILE A 98 12.83 17.42 8.43
N VAL A 99 12.93 18.73 8.17
CA VAL A 99 12.94 19.75 9.23
C VAL A 99 11.63 19.74 10.00
N MET A 100 10.50 19.78 9.30
CA MET A 100 9.18 19.75 9.91
C MET A 100 8.93 18.45 10.68
N TYR A 101 9.28 17.31 10.10
CA TYR A 101 9.10 16.00 10.72
C TYR A 101 9.96 15.84 11.97
N SER A 102 11.21 16.30 11.93
CA SER A 102 12.11 16.28 13.08
C SER A 102 11.54 17.10 14.24
N ALA A 103 10.94 18.26 13.96
CA ALA A 103 10.27 19.07 14.99
C ALA A 103 9.04 18.36 15.58
N SER A 104 8.19 17.76 14.74
CA SER A 104 7.03 16.97 15.20
C SER A 104 7.45 15.77 16.04
N LEU A 105 8.46 15.03 15.60
CA LEU A 105 8.97 13.84 16.29
C LEU A 105 9.67 14.21 17.60
N ALA A 106 10.45 15.29 17.62
CA ALA A 106 11.06 15.82 18.84
C ALA A 106 10.00 16.19 19.87
N LEU A 107 8.91 16.84 19.44
CA LEU A 107 7.79 17.16 20.32
C LEU A 107 7.11 15.90 20.86
N LEU A 108 6.89 14.89 20.03
CA LEU A 108 6.35 13.60 20.47
C LEU A 108 7.27 12.94 21.52
N MET A 109 8.56 12.88 21.24
CA MET A 109 9.57 12.31 22.16
C MET A 109 9.67 13.09 23.47
N GLU A 110 9.45 14.41 23.46
CA GLU A 110 9.37 15.21 24.68
C GLU A 110 8.15 14.84 25.53
N CYS A 111 7.04 14.47 24.88
CA CYS A 111 5.82 14.06 25.56
C CYS A 111 5.90 12.64 26.15
N LEU A 112 6.71 11.76 25.55
CA LEU A 112 6.86 10.35 25.93
C LEU A 112 8.09 10.11 26.82
N LYS A 113 8.30 10.93 27.85
CA LYS A 113 9.47 10.81 28.74
C LYS A 113 9.38 9.59 29.67
N GLY A 114 10.45 8.81 29.72
CA GLY A 114 10.62 7.73 30.70
C GLY A 114 10.91 8.25 32.11
N LYS A 115 10.73 7.42 33.15
CA LYS A 115 11.05 7.81 34.55
C LYS A 115 12.55 7.74 34.86
N SER A 116 13.31 6.99 34.07
CA SER A 116 14.76 6.91 34.14
C SER A 116 15.37 7.08 32.75
N LEU A 117 16.66 7.40 32.69
CA LEU A 117 17.38 7.58 31.44
C LEU A 117 17.25 6.36 30.52
N MET A 118 17.37 5.14 31.04
CA MET A 118 17.27 3.91 30.24
C MET A 118 15.87 3.72 29.66
N GLN A 119 14.82 4.00 30.43
CA GLN A 119 13.44 3.93 29.93
C GLN A 119 13.22 4.94 28.81
N ASP A 120 13.70 6.16 28.99
CA ASP A 120 13.60 7.24 28.02
C ASP A 120 14.36 6.90 26.72
N ILE A 121 15.56 6.33 26.83
CA ILE A 121 16.34 5.82 25.69
C ILE A 121 15.56 4.74 24.94
N ILE A 122 15.00 3.75 25.63
CA ILE A 122 14.24 2.65 24.99
C ILE A 122 13.06 3.20 24.20
N ILE A 123 12.27 4.11 24.79
CA ILE A 123 11.09 4.69 24.15
C ILE A 123 11.48 5.50 22.90
N LYS A 124 12.51 6.34 23.02
CA LYS A 124 12.98 7.19 21.91
C LYS A 124 13.65 6.37 20.81
N ALA A 125 14.41 5.34 21.17
CA ALA A 125 15.00 4.41 20.21
C ALA A 125 13.92 3.66 19.44
N ALA A 126 12.87 3.16 20.11
CA ALA A 126 11.74 2.51 19.45
C ALA A 126 11.02 3.46 18.49
N ALA A 127 10.73 4.70 18.92
CA ALA A 127 10.14 5.71 18.06
C ALA A 127 11.02 6.01 16.84
N ALA A 128 12.33 6.21 17.02
CA ALA A 128 13.26 6.47 15.92
C ALA A 128 13.36 5.29 14.93
N VAL A 129 13.48 4.05 15.44
CA VAL A 129 13.56 2.84 14.61
C VAL A 129 12.31 2.67 13.73
N ILE A 130 11.13 2.95 14.27
CA ILE A 130 9.86 2.84 13.55
C ILE A 130 9.66 4.00 12.58
N PHE A 131 9.77 5.24 13.07
CA PHE A 131 9.35 6.44 12.34
C PHE A 131 10.44 7.06 11.47
N CYS A 132 11.70 6.65 11.59
CA CYS A 132 12.78 7.01 10.67
C CYS A 132 13.08 5.90 9.64
N ASP A 133 12.25 4.86 9.58
CA ASP A 133 12.38 3.80 8.57
C ASP A 133 12.15 4.34 7.15
N ILE A 134 12.87 3.77 6.18
CA ILE A 134 12.80 4.17 4.76
C ILE A 134 11.39 4.10 4.18
N GLY A 135 10.53 3.21 4.67
CA GLY A 135 9.13 3.11 4.28
C GLY A 135 8.35 4.41 4.53
N TYR A 136 8.73 5.19 5.55
CA TYR A 136 8.15 6.48 5.86
C TYR A 136 8.87 7.64 5.16
N ILE A 137 10.19 7.73 5.32
CA ILE A 137 10.95 8.91 4.90
C ILE A 137 11.12 9.01 3.37
N ALA A 138 10.97 7.91 2.62
CA ALA A 138 11.04 7.95 1.16
C ALA A 138 9.94 8.82 0.52
N TYR A 139 8.83 9.07 1.25
CA TYR A 139 7.77 9.99 0.82
C TYR A 139 8.24 11.45 0.80
N PHE A 140 9.30 11.82 1.53
CA PHE A 140 9.71 13.21 1.61
C PHE A 140 10.32 13.73 0.29
N ASN A 141 10.89 12.83 -0.52
CA ASN A 141 11.33 13.11 -1.89
C ASN A 141 10.26 12.66 -2.90
N SER A 142 9.04 13.17 -2.74
CA SER A 142 7.90 12.87 -3.62
C SER A 142 6.87 14.00 -3.59
N PHE A 143 5.95 13.99 -4.57
CA PHE A 143 4.76 14.84 -4.57
C PHE A 143 3.53 14.14 -3.97
N TYR A 144 3.73 13.07 -3.20
CA TYR A 144 2.66 12.36 -2.52
C TYR A 144 2.16 13.11 -1.28
N GLY A 145 0.84 13.05 -1.03
CA GLY A 145 0.21 13.69 0.13
C GLY A 145 0.54 13.03 1.46
N GLU A 146 1.05 11.80 1.42
CA GLU A 146 1.46 10.98 2.55
C GLU A 146 2.56 11.64 3.38
N ALA A 147 3.47 12.40 2.76
CA ALA A 147 4.54 13.10 3.47
C ALA A 147 4.01 14.16 4.46
N PRO A 148 3.27 15.20 4.02
CA PRO A 148 2.70 16.16 4.96
C PRO A 148 1.61 15.54 5.86
N GLN A 149 0.91 14.50 5.39
CA GLN A 149 -0.02 13.73 6.23
C GLN A 149 0.68 13.13 7.45
N LEU A 150 1.83 12.47 7.28
CA LEU A 150 2.61 11.86 8.37
C LEU A 150 3.10 12.91 9.37
N ILE A 151 3.65 14.02 8.87
CA ILE A 151 4.17 15.12 9.70
C ILE A 151 3.08 15.66 10.62
N LEU A 152 1.90 15.94 10.06
CA LEU A 152 0.78 16.52 10.80
C LEU A 152 0.12 15.49 11.70
N PHE A 153 0.10 14.21 11.32
CA PHE A 153 -0.35 13.12 12.18
C PHE A 153 0.49 13.02 13.47
N ILE A 154 1.82 12.99 13.35
CA ILE A 154 2.72 12.96 14.52
C ILE A 154 2.61 14.24 15.35
N LEU A 155 2.50 15.40 14.70
CA LEU A 155 2.29 16.67 15.39
C LEU A 155 0.99 16.67 16.19
N SER A 156 -0.12 16.23 15.60
CA SER A 156 -1.42 16.11 16.26
C SER A 156 -1.38 15.14 17.43
N ALA A 157 -0.70 14.00 17.29
CA ALA A 157 -0.50 13.06 18.39
C ALA A 157 0.26 13.70 19.56
N ALA A 158 1.38 14.38 19.27
CA ALA A 158 2.17 15.07 20.28
C ALA A 158 1.36 16.17 20.99
N LEU A 159 0.66 17.03 20.23
CA LEU A 159 -0.19 18.09 20.78
C LEU A 159 -1.37 17.55 21.60
N GLY A 160 -1.96 16.43 21.17
CA GLY A 160 -2.95 15.68 21.92
C GLY A 160 -2.42 15.21 23.27
N ILE A 161 -1.25 14.56 23.30
CA ILE A 161 -0.59 14.11 24.54
C ILE A 161 -0.24 15.31 25.43
N ARG A 162 0.22 16.44 24.87
CA ARG A 162 0.47 17.68 25.63
C ARG A 162 -0.76 18.26 26.31
N LEU A 163 -1.98 17.85 25.99
CA LEU A 163 -3.16 18.30 26.74
C LEU A 163 -3.26 17.62 28.12
N ILE A 164 -2.62 16.47 28.30
CA ILE A 164 -2.59 15.75 29.58
C ILE A 164 -1.81 16.59 30.60
N GLY A 165 -2.49 17.03 31.66
CA GLY A 165 -1.86 17.76 32.76
C GLY A 165 -1.30 19.15 32.41
N SER A 166 -1.64 19.71 31.24
CA SER A 166 -1.08 21.00 30.81
C SER A 166 -1.57 22.17 31.64
N LYS A 167 -0.64 23.09 31.92
CA LYS A 167 -0.91 24.40 32.52
C LYS A 167 -1.67 25.33 31.55
N TYR A 168 -1.50 25.14 30.24
CA TYR A 168 -2.09 25.96 29.17
C TYR A 168 -2.93 25.12 28.20
N PRO A 169 -4.00 24.45 28.66
CA PRO A 169 -4.75 23.50 27.84
C PRO A 169 -5.47 24.17 26.66
N THR A 170 -5.90 25.43 26.78
CA THR A 170 -6.54 26.16 25.67
C THR A 170 -5.58 26.37 24.50
N MET A 171 -4.33 26.80 24.76
CA MET A 171 -3.36 27.02 23.69
C MET A 171 -3.00 25.71 22.99
N ASN A 172 -2.74 24.65 23.76
CA ASN A 172 -2.48 23.32 23.19
C ASN A 172 -3.67 22.81 22.35
N PHE A 173 -4.90 23.12 22.76
CA PHE A 173 -6.10 22.75 21.99
C PHE A 173 -6.24 23.57 20.71
N VAL A 174 -5.93 24.87 20.73
CA VAL A 174 -5.84 25.70 19.50
C VAL A 174 -4.83 25.13 18.53
N LEU A 175 -3.62 24.79 19.00
CA LEU A 175 -2.59 24.17 18.16
C LEU A 175 -3.05 22.82 17.61
N LEU A 176 -3.75 22.02 18.41
CA LEU A 176 -4.32 20.74 17.96
C LEU A 176 -5.39 20.95 16.87
N CYS A 177 -6.30 21.93 17.03
CA CYS A 177 -7.28 22.31 16.01
C CYS A 177 -6.60 22.69 14.69
N LEU A 178 -5.56 23.53 14.75
CA LEU A 178 -4.80 23.94 13.56
C LEU A 178 -4.11 22.76 12.89
N ALA A 179 -3.44 21.90 13.67
CA ALA A 179 -2.75 20.72 13.16
C ALA A 179 -3.72 19.71 12.52
N LEU A 180 -4.88 19.45 13.14
CA LEU A 180 -5.89 18.52 12.61
C LEU A 180 -6.60 19.08 11.38
N THR A 181 -6.84 20.40 11.33
CA THR A 181 -7.38 21.06 10.14
C THR A 181 -6.40 20.97 8.97
N ALA A 182 -5.12 21.23 9.22
CA ALA A 182 -4.09 21.06 8.21
C ALA A 182 -3.97 19.59 7.75
N PHE A 183 -4.00 18.65 8.70
CA PHE A 183 -3.97 17.21 8.44
C PHE A 183 -5.12 16.78 7.52
N ALA A 184 -6.34 17.25 7.80
CA ALA A 184 -7.52 17.01 6.98
C ALA A 184 -7.39 17.60 5.56
N TRP A 185 -6.77 18.77 5.44
CA TRP A 185 -6.67 19.49 4.16
C TRP A 185 -5.53 18.96 3.25
N THR A 186 -4.54 18.25 3.80
CA THR A 186 -3.53 17.57 2.97
C THR A 186 -4.11 16.42 2.15
N LYS A 187 -5.12 15.73 2.69
CA LYS A 187 -5.80 14.60 2.03
C LYS A 187 -7.23 14.49 2.56
N PHE A 188 -8.23 14.73 1.69
CA PHE A 188 -9.64 14.86 2.11
C PHE A 188 -10.21 13.63 2.85
N ALA A 189 -9.65 12.43 2.62
CA ALA A 189 -9.99 11.22 3.38
C ALA A 189 -9.76 11.35 4.90
N ASN A 190 -8.91 12.29 5.33
CA ASN A 190 -8.60 12.56 6.73
C ASN A 190 -9.63 13.45 7.45
N ILE A 191 -10.58 14.07 6.72
CA ILE A 191 -11.56 14.98 7.34
C ILE A 191 -12.35 14.30 8.46
N PRO A 192 -12.93 13.08 8.27
CA PRO A 192 -13.66 12.42 9.35
C PRO A 192 -12.79 12.03 10.54
N VAL A 193 -11.52 11.68 10.29
CA VAL A 193 -10.53 11.38 11.34
C VAL A 193 -10.25 12.64 12.18
N ALA A 194 -10.06 13.80 11.56
CA ALA A 194 -9.86 15.06 12.26
C ALA A 194 -11.07 15.43 13.13
N VAL A 195 -12.29 15.30 12.60
CA VAL A 195 -13.54 15.51 13.35
C VAL A 195 -13.62 14.57 14.55
N LEU A 196 -13.28 13.30 14.34
CA LEU A 196 -13.29 12.29 15.39
C LEU A 196 -12.34 12.65 16.54
N VAL A 197 -11.07 12.95 16.23
CA VAL A 197 -10.06 13.29 17.25
C VAL A 197 -10.45 14.57 18.00
N LEU A 198 -10.98 15.60 17.31
CA LEU A 198 -11.46 16.82 17.95
C LEU A 198 -12.61 16.55 18.91
N THR A 199 -13.58 15.72 18.52
CA THR A 199 -14.72 15.36 19.38
C THR A 199 -14.25 14.60 20.62
N PHE A 200 -13.44 13.56 20.45
CA PHE A 200 -12.94 12.76 21.57
C PHE A 200 -12.12 13.61 22.55
N THR A 201 -11.28 14.50 22.05
CA THR A 201 -10.44 15.37 22.90
C THR A 201 -11.22 16.50 23.58
N ALA A 202 -12.27 17.03 22.94
CA ALA A 202 -13.07 18.08 23.54
C ALA A 202 -13.97 17.61 24.69
N ILE A 203 -14.51 16.38 24.63
CA ILE A 203 -15.36 15.80 25.69
C ILE A 203 -14.74 15.95 27.10
N PRO A 204 -13.52 15.45 27.37
CA PRO A 204 -12.89 15.64 28.67
C PRO A 204 -12.63 17.13 28.93
N LEU A 205 -12.17 17.94 27.97
CA LEU A 205 -11.94 19.37 28.23
C LEU A 205 -13.21 20.11 28.72
N LEU A 206 -14.38 19.75 28.19
CA LEU A 206 -15.68 20.32 28.59
C LEU A 206 -16.14 19.81 29.97
N ILE A 207 -15.95 18.53 30.26
CA ILE A 207 -16.34 17.91 31.53
C ILE A 207 -15.45 18.38 32.68
N LEU A 208 -14.14 18.45 32.46
CA LEU A 208 -13.13 18.58 33.51
C LEU A 208 -13.02 20.00 34.09
N LYS A 209 -13.33 21.04 33.31
CA LYS A 209 -13.17 22.43 33.74
C LYS A 209 -14.52 23.04 34.11
N LYS A 210 -14.60 23.61 35.33
CA LYS A 210 -15.83 24.20 35.88
C LYS A 210 -16.14 25.61 35.34
N SER A 211 -15.16 26.35 34.82
CA SER A 211 -15.38 27.70 34.31
C SER A 211 -16.22 27.70 33.04
N THR A 212 -17.36 28.38 33.07
CA THR A 212 -18.25 28.56 31.91
C THR A 212 -17.53 29.24 30.74
N ILE A 213 -16.69 30.24 31.02
CA ILE A 213 -15.91 30.94 29.99
C ILE A 213 -14.95 29.99 29.27
N TYR A 214 -14.29 29.10 30.01
CA TYR A 214 -13.41 28.09 29.40
C TYR A 214 -14.19 27.15 28.48
N ARG A 215 -15.37 26.65 28.93
CA ARG A 215 -16.23 25.79 28.12
C ARG A 215 -16.69 26.48 26.84
N LEU A 216 -17.13 27.74 26.93
CA LEU A 216 -17.53 28.55 25.77
C LEU A 216 -16.37 28.73 24.78
N ARG A 217 -15.15 28.93 25.27
CA ARG A 217 -13.95 29.00 24.40
C ARG A 217 -13.71 27.67 23.67
N ILE A 218 -13.78 26.54 24.36
CA ILE A 218 -13.60 25.22 23.72
C ILE A 218 -14.70 24.96 22.68
N ILE A 219 -15.96 25.27 23.00
CA ILE A 219 -17.08 25.15 22.07
C ILE A 219 -16.87 26.06 20.85
N ALA A 220 -16.48 27.32 21.04
CA ALA A 220 -16.20 28.24 19.93
C ALA A 220 -15.08 27.71 19.02
N LEU A 221 -13.98 27.22 19.60
CA LEU A 221 -12.87 26.63 18.84
C LEU A 221 -13.30 25.39 18.05
N LEU A 222 -14.11 24.52 18.65
CA LEU A 222 -14.69 23.37 17.97
C LEU A 222 -15.60 23.79 16.81
N SER A 223 -16.53 24.72 17.04
CA SER A 223 -17.45 25.22 16.01
C SER A 223 -16.70 25.84 14.83
N VAL A 224 -15.66 26.64 15.11
CA VAL A 224 -14.79 27.21 14.06
C VAL A 224 -14.06 26.10 13.30
N SER A 225 -13.49 25.12 14.01
CA SER A 225 -12.77 24.01 13.38
C SER A 225 -13.70 23.16 12.48
N PHE A 226 -14.90 22.83 12.97
CA PHE A 226 -15.90 22.08 12.20
C PHE A 226 -16.43 22.89 11.02
N PHE A 227 -16.62 24.19 11.16
CA PHE A 227 -16.97 25.06 10.06
C PHE A 227 -15.88 25.04 8.97
N ILE A 228 -14.61 25.18 9.34
CA ILE A 228 -13.49 25.11 8.37
C ILE A 228 -13.44 23.74 7.71
N LEU A 229 -13.56 22.64 8.47
CA LEU A 229 -13.57 21.28 7.92
C LEU A 229 -14.75 21.04 6.97
N ALA A 230 -15.93 21.59 7.27
CA ALA A 230 -17.09 21.53 6.37
C ALA A 230 -16.85 22.31 5.06
N ASN A 231 -16.19 23.47 5.14
CA ASN A 231 -15.81 24.24 3.94
C ASN A 231 -14.75 23.48 3.11
N ILE A 232 -13.77 22.82 3.74
CA ILE A 232 -12.80 21.97 3.05
C ILE A 232 -13.52 20.78 2.37
N TRP A 233 -14.53 20.20 3.02
CA TRP A 233 -15.35 19.14 2.43
C TRP A 233 -16.15 19.63 1.21
N SER A 234 -16.71 20.84 1.27
CA SER A 234 -17.53 21.37 0.17
C SER A 234 -16.73 21.72 -1.10
N ILE A 235 -15.41 21.87 -1.00
CA ILE A 235 -14.53 22.12 -2.15
C ILE A 235 -13.89 20.86 -2.71
N VAL A 236 -14.25 19.67 -2.20
CA VAL A 236 -13.80 18.39 -2.76
C VAL A 236 -14.29 18.28 -4.21
N PRO A 237 -13.40 18.10 -5.19
CA PRO A 237 -13.80 18.03 -6.60
C PRO A 237 -14.68 16.82 -6.92
N GLU A 238 -15.72 17.03 -7.73
CA GLU A 238 -16.69 15.97 -8.04
C GLU A 238 -16.07 14.79 -8.80
N TRP A 239 -15.09 15.05 -9.66
CA TRP A 239 -14.36 13.99 -10.37
C TRP A 239 -13.74 12.97 -9.39
N MET A 240 -13.29 13.39 -8.20
CA MET A 240 -12.74 12.48 -7.20
C MET A 240 -13.81 11.51 -6.68
N ASN A 241 -15.03 12.02 -6.43
CA ASN A 241 -16.14 11.20 -6.00
C ASN A 241 -16.50 10.18 -7.07
N THR A 242 -16.62 10.60 -8.33
CA THR A 242 -16.92 9.72 -9.46
C THR A 242 -15.89 8.60 -9.60
N HIS A 243 -14.60 8.94 -9.65
CA HIS A 243 -13.53 7.96 -9.83
C HIS A 243 -13.48 6.95 -8.66
N THR A 244 -13.61 7.44 -7.43
CA THR A 244 -13.51 6.57 -6.24
C THR A 244 -14.77 5.72 -6.08
N ASN A 245 -15.97 6.26 -6.35
CA ASN A 245 -17.22 5.48 -6.40
C ASN A 245 -17.15 4.39 -7.47
N TYR A 246 -16.62 4.71 -8.65
CA TYR A 246 -16.42 3.74 -9.72
C TYR A 246 -15.59 2.56 -9.23
N ASN A 247 -14.40 2.84 -8.70
CA ASN A 247 -13.50 1.80 -8.22
C ASN A 247 -14.11 1.01 -7.06
N ALA A 248 -14.90 1.64 -6.18
CA ALA A 248 -15.60 0.96 -5.09
C ALA A 248 -16.62 -0.08 -5.58
N VAL A 249 -17.36 0.23 -6.64
CA VAL A 249 -18.34 -0.68 -7.22
C VAL A 249 -17.65 -1.72 -8.08
N PHE A 250 -16.99 -1.29 -9.15
CA PHE A 250 -16.52 -2.16 -10.22
C PHE A 250 -15.22 -2.87 -9.88
N PHE A 251 -14.32 -2.19 -9.16
CA PHE A 251 -13.05 -2.76 -8.69
C PHE A 251 -13.06 -3.12 -7.20
N GLY A 252 -14.25 -3.26 -6.63
CA GLY A 252 -14.49 -3.63 -5.24
C GLY A 252 -15.63 -4.63 -5.17
N ILE A 253 -16.86 -4.16 -5.01
CA ILE A 253 -18.06 -4.98 -4.80
C ILE A 253 -18.24 -6.05 -5.89
N LEU A 254 -18.04 -5.69 -7.16
CA LEU A 254 -18.33 -6.56 -8.31
C LEU A 254 -17.12 -7.34 -8.82
N ARG A 255 -15.90 -7.02 -8.38
CA ARG A 255 -14.64 -7.49 -9.03
C ARG A 255 -14.52 -9.00 -9.19
N ASP A 256 -14.95 -9.76 -8.18
CA ASP A 256 -14.79 -11.23 -8.11
C ASP A 256 -16.12 -11.92 -7.77
N ARG A 257 -17.24 -11.32 -8.19
CA ARG A 257 -18.59 -11.82 -7.87
C ARG A 257 -19.21 -12.41 -9.13
N GLU A 258 -19.76 -13.62 -9.02
CA GLU A 258 -20.62 -14.22 -10.03
C GLU A 258 -21.82 -14.90 -9.35
N PRO A 259 -23.09 -14.58 -9.71
CA PRO A 259 -23.53 -13.54 -10.64
C PRO A 259 -23.43 -12.10 -10.07
N VAL A 260 -23.20 -11.10 -10.94
CA VAL A 260 -23.06 -9.68 -10.55
C VAL A 260 -24.40 -8.94 -10.48
N GLU A 261 -25.42 -9.43 -11.19
CA GLU A 261 -26.72 -8.79 -11.37
C GLU A 261 -27.41 -8.39 -10.06
N PRO A 262 -27.47 -9.25 -9.01
CA PRO A 262 -28.13 -8.87 -7.75
C PRO A 262 -27.48 -7.66 -7.07
N ALA A 263 -26.16 -7.52 -7.16
CA ALA A 263 -25.44 -6.40 -6.57
C ALA A 263 -25.67 -5.10 -7.36
N ILE A 264 -25.74 -5.20 -8.69
CA ILE A 264 -26.06 -4.07 -9.59
C ILE A 264 -27.47 -3.54 -9.30
N GLU A 265 -28.45 -4.43 -9.20
CA GLU A 265 -29.84 -4.08 -8.90
C GLU A 265 -29.98 -3.40 -7.54
N GLU A 266 -29.37 -3.96 -6.49
CA GLU A 266 -29.42 -3.36 -5.15
C GLU A 266 -28.73 -1.99 -5.06
N LEU A 267 -27.65 -1.80 -5.82
CA LEU A 267 -26.97 -0.51 -5.92
C LEU A 267 -27.76 0.50 -6.78
N GLY A 268 -28.85 0.08 -7.41
CA GLY A 268 -29.68 0.91 -8.29
C GLY A 268 -29.00 1.26 -9.61
N LEU A 269 -28.10 0.38 -10.09
CA LEU A 269 -27.33 0.59 -11.30
C LEU A 269 -27.96 -0.13 -12.51
N PRO A 270 -27.85 0.41 -13.73
CA PRO A 270 -28.31 -0.27 -14.94
C PRO A 270 -27.54 -1.56 -15.26
N VAL A 271 -28.21 -2.53 -15.88
CA VAL A 271 -27.65 -3.85 -16.21
C VAL A 271 -26.43 -3.78 -17.13
N TYR A 272 -26.35 -2.81 -18.05
CA TYR A 272 -25.20 -2.67 -18.97
C TYR A 272 -23.87 -2.46 -18.21
N MET A 273 -23.92 -1.92 -16.99
CA MET A 273 -22.73 -1.68 -16.19
C MET A 273 -22.05 -2.96 -15.69
N LYS A 274 -22.67 -4.14 -15.87
CA LYS A 274 -22.05 -5.42 -15.52
C LYS A 274 -20.74 -5.69 -16.26
N GLU A 275 -20.62 -5.18 -17.48
CA GLU A 275 -19.41 -5.29 -18.30
C GLU A 275 -18.21 -4.55 -17.68
N LEU A 276 -18.47 -3.59 -16.79
CA LEU A 276 -17.44 -2.81 -16.11
C LEU A 276 -16.86 -3.53 -14.88
N ALA A 277 -17.50 -4.61 -14.38
CA ALA A 277 -17.01 -5.35 -13.23
C ALA A 277 -15.54 -5.77 -13.44
N GLY A 278 -14.69 -5.63 -12.42
CA GLY A 278 -13.26 -5.95 -12.52
C GLY A 278 -12.37 -4.92 -13.23
N THR A 279 -12.93 -3.79 -13.69
CA THR A 279 -12.16 -2.70 -14.31
C THR A 279 -11.94 -1.53 -13.35
N THR A 280 -10.95 -0.68 -13.64
CA THR A 280 -10.72 0.57 -12.88
C THR A 280 -11.16 1.77 -13.72
N TYR A 281 -11.43 2.91 -13.07
CA TYR A 281 -11.78 4.14 -13.79
C TYR A 281 -10.67 4.58 -14.78
N TYR A 282 -9.44 4.13 -14.56
CA TYR A 282 -8.28 4.48 -15.36
C TYR A 282 -8.01 3.48 -16.51
N SER A 283 -8.84 2.46 -16.67
CA SER A 283 -8.70 1.48 -17.74
C SER A 283 -9.01 2.12 -19.10
N PRO A 284 -8.09 2.10 -20.09
CA PRO A 284 -8.28 2.84 -21.35
C PRO A 284 -9.50 2.37 -22.17
N TYR A 285 -9.78 1.08 -22.20
CA TYR A 285 -10.83 0.49 -23.04
C TYR A 285 -12.27 0.75 -22.56
N ILE A 286 -12.45 1.33 -21.36
CA ILE A 286 -13.77 1.74 -20.83
C ILE A 286 -13.99 3.26 -20.93
N SER A 287 -13.06 4.01 -21.53
CA SER A 287 -13.13 5.47 -21.65
C SER A 287 -14.40 5.93 -22.35
N ASP A 288 -14.84 5.20 -23.37
CA ASP A 288 -16.00 5.56 -24.18
C ASP A 288 -17.29 5.41 -23.37
N ILE A 289 -17.38 4.36 -22.55
CA ILE A 289 -18.51 4.14 -21.64
C ILE A 289 -18.52 5.21 -20.55
N THR A 290 -17.40 5.42 -19.86
CA THR A 290 -17.31 6.34 -18.72
C THR A 290 -17.45 7.81 -19.12
N SER A 291 -17.11 8.16 -20.37
CA SER A 291 -17.29 9.51 -20.91
C SER A 291 -18.70 9.78 -21.41
N SER A 292 -19.51 8.73 -21.63
CA SER A 292 -20.88 8.84 -22.14
C SER A 292 -21.80 9.59 -21.16
N GLU A 293 -22.78 10.30 -21.71
CA GLU A 293 -23.75 11.05 -20.92
C GLU A 293 -24.68 10.12 -20.13
N SER A 294 -25.00 8.95 -20.70
CA SER A 294 -25.79 7.92 -20.00
C SER A 294 -25.08 7.46 -18.74
N PHE A 295 -23.79 7.13 -18.83
CA PHE A 295 -23.01 6.69 -17.68
C PHE A 295 -22.98 7.77 -16.58
N LYS A 296 -22.71 9.02 -16.94
CA LYS A 296 -22.68 10.13 -15.96
C LYS A 296 -24.02 10.31 -15.26
N ASN A 297 -25.13 10.29 -16.01
CA ASN A 297 -26.47 10.47 -15.47
C ASN A 297 -26.89 9.30 -14.56
N ASP A 298 -26.59 8.07 -14.95
CA ASP A 298 -26.92 6.88 -14.15
C ASP A 298 -26.05 6.78 -12.90
N PHE A 299 -24.74 6.99 -13.05
CA PHE A 299 -23.77 6.79 -11.99
C PHE A 299 -23.76 7.93 -10.96
N SER A 300 -24.14 9.15 -11.34
CA SER A 300 -24.26 10.29 -10.41
C SER A 300 -25.26 10.07 -9.27
N LYS A 301 -26.21 9.13 -9.44
CA LYS A 301 -27.19 8.75 -8.40
C LYS A 301 -26.54 7.96 -7.25
N LEU A 302 -25.37 7.37 -7.48
CA LEU A 302 -24.68 6.56 -6.49
C LEU A 302 -23.90 7.45 -5.50
N SER A 303 -24.29 7.39 -4.22
CA SER A 303 -23.62 8.12 -3.15
C SER A 303 -22.69 7.23 -2.31
N LYS A 304 -21.74 7.83 -1.60
CA LYS A 304 -20.91 7.12 -0.60
C LYS A 304 -21.77 6.45 0.49
N LYS A 305 -22.95 7.01 0.81
CA LYS A 305 -23.87 6.40 1.78
C LYS A 305 -24.40 5.06 1.26
N ASN A 306 -24.73 4.97 -0.02
CA ASN A 306 -25.21 3.73 -0.64
C ASN A 306 -24.16 2.63 -0.50
N LEU A 307 -22.89 2.95 -0.74
CA LEU A 307 -21.77 2.01 -0.58
C LEU A 307 -21.60 1.52 0.87
N VAL A 308 -21.68 2.44 1.85
CA VAL A 308 -21.61 2.07 3.27
C VAL A 308 -22.78 1.16 3.64
N PHE A 309 -24.01 1.51 3.26
CA PHE A 309 -25.19 0.70 3.55
C PHE A 309 -25.16 -0.66 2.85
N TYR A 310 -24.59 -0.75 1.65
CA TYR A 310 -24.38 -2.02 0.97
C TYR A 310 -23.52 -2.96 1.82
N TYR A 311 -22.33 -2.52 2.24
CA TYR A 311 -21.47 -3.35 3.09
C TYR A 311 -22.07 -3.69 4.46
N LEU A 312 -22.91 -2.81 5.03
CA LEU A 312 -23.63 -3.10 6.27
C LEU A 312 -24.70 -4.19 6.10
N LYS A 313 -25.33 -4.29 4.92
CA LYS A 313 -26.29 -5.35 4.58
C LYS A 313 -25.61 -6.67 4.17
N HIS A 314 -24.37 -6.59 3.68
CA HIS A 314 -23.56 -7.71 3.19
C HIS A 314 -22.26 -7.87 4.01
N PRO A 315 -22.37 -8.25 5.30
CA PRO A 315 -21.21 -8.33 6.20
C PRO A 315 -20.17 -9.37 5.77
N GLU A 316 -20.56 -10.45 5.08
CA GLU A 316 -19.66 -11.43 4.50
C GLU A 316 -18.82 -10.85 3.36
N THR A 317 -19.45 -10.09 2.47
CA THR A 317 -18.76 -9.34 1.42
C THR A 317 -17.80 -8.32 2.04
N PHE A 318 -18.24 -7.62 3.11
CA PHE A 318 -17.39 -6.66 3.80
C PHE A 318 -16.18 -7.34 4.46
N ALA A 319 -16.38 -8.45 5.16
CA ALA A 319 -15.30 -9.21 5.80
C ALA A 319 -14.26 -9.70 4.80
N ALA A 320 -14.71 -10.20 3.63
CA ALA A 320 -13.81 -10.60 2.54
C ALA A 320 -12.94 -9.42 2.07
N LYS A 321 -13.55 -8.25 1.89
CA LYS A 321 -12.82 -7.03 1.49
C LYS A 321 -11.89 -6.49 2.58
N LEU A 322 -12.25 -6.60 3.86
CA LEU A 322 -11.36 -6.27 4.97
C LEU A 322 -10.15 -7.21 5.07
N LYS A 323 -10.30 -8.48 4.68
CA LYS A 323 -9.16 -9.41 4.58
C LYS A 323 -8.14 -8.90 3.55
N ILE A 324 -8.61 -8.38 2.42
CA ILE A 324 -7.75 -7.77 1.40
C ILE A 324 -7.07 -6.50 1.96
N SER A 325 -7.79 -5.62 2.66
CA SER A 325 -7.18 -4.46 3.34
C SER A 325 -6.06 -4.87 4.29
N ALA A 326 -6.26 -5.93 5.09
CA ALA A 326 -5.23 -6.44 5.98
C ALA A 326 -4.01 -6.94 5.21
N ARG A 327 -4.17 -7.65 4.09
CA ARG A 327 -3.02 -8.12 3.30
C ARG A 327 -2.11 -6.99 2.81
N HIS A 328 -2.65 -5.78 2.67
CA HIS A 328 -1.87 -4.59 2.31
C HIS A 328 -1.16 -3.90 3.50
N SER A 329 -1.50 -4.20 4.75
CA SER A 329 -0.87 -3.56 5.92
C SER A 329 0.49 -4.13 6.32
N GLY A 330 0.96 -5.21 5.70
CA GLY A 330 2.32 -5.72 5.89
C GLY A 330 3.41 -4.74 5.42
N PHE A 331 3.07 -3.83 4.51
CA PHE A 331 4.00 -2.87 3.91
C PHE A 331 3.70 -1.44 4.37
N VAL A 332 4.74 -0.68 4.70
CA VAL A 332 4.61 0.77 4.95
C VAL A 332 4.53 1.54 3.63
N ARG A 333 5.46 1.22 2.71
CA ARG A 333 5.53 1.80 1.36
C ARG A 333 4.95 0.81 0.35
N PRO A 334 4.13 1.25 -0.62
CA PRO A 334 3.64 0.39 -1.68
C PRO A 334 4.79 -0.28 -2.47
N PRO A 335 4.68 -1.58 -2.79
CA PRO A 335 5.79 -2.37 -3.35
C PRO A 335 6.13 -2.04 -4.81
N TYR A 336 5.43 -1.10 -5.44
CA TYR A 336 5.63 -0.66 -6.82
C TYR A 336 6.21 0.75 -6.93
N LEU A 337 6.50 1.41 -5.80
CA LEU A 337 7.02 2.77 -5.75
C LEU A 337 8.52 2.78 -5.42
N SER A 338 9.34 2.68 -6.47
CA SER A 338 10.80 2.62 -6.36
C SER A 338 11.39 3.94 -5.88
N ASN A 339 12.67 3.94 -5.53
CA ASN A 339 13.38 5.14 -5.06
C ASN A 339 14.82 5.23 -5.58
N ARG A 340 15.09 4.60 -6.72
CA ARG A 340 16.35 4.72 -7.48
C ARG A 340 16.07 5.29 -8.87
N ASP A 341 17.01 6.09 -9.35
CA ASP A 341 16.94 6.77 -10.64
C ASP A 341 17.20 5.81 -11.82
N ILE A 342 17.22 6.38 -13.03
CA ILE A 342 17.41 5.66 -14.29
C ILE A 342 18.81 5.05 -14.48
N SER A 343 19.80 5.38 -13.62
CA SER A 343 21.10 4.67 -13.63
C SER A 343 20.98 3.22 -13.16
N TYR A 344 19.86 2.88 -12.52
CA TYR A 344 19.47 1.54 -12.14
C TYR A 344 18.36 1.03 -13.07
N THR A 345 18.14 -0.27 -13.03
CA THR A 345 17.01 -0.91 -13.71
C THR A 345 15.71 -0.50 -13.02
N ARG A 346 14.56 -0.61 -13.71
CA ARG A 346 13.28 -0.16 -13.14
C ARG A 346 12.91 -0.99 -11.90
N LEU A 347 12.12 -0.40 -10.99
CA LEU A 347 11.69 -1.05 -9.73
C LEU A 347 12.87 -1.49 -8.83
N VAL A 348 13.88 -0.64 -8.66
CA VAL A 348 14.94 -0.85 -7.66
C VAL A 348 14.66 -0.04 -6.40
N PHE A 349 14.79 -0.71 -5.26
CA PHE A 349 14.50 -0.15 -3.95
C PHE A 349 15.77 -0.01 -3.11
N ASP A 350 15.96 1.17 -2.53
CA ASP A 350 16.90 1.36 -1.44
C ASP A 350 16.33 0.78 -0.13
N GLU A 351 17.12 -0.05 0.52
CA GLU A 351 16.82 -0.76 1.78
C GLU A 351 17.60 -0.17 2.97
N SER A 352 18.33 0.93 2.79
CA SER A 352 19.01 1.64 3.88
C SER A 352 17.98 2.09 4.91
N PHE A 353 18.19 1.77 6.19
CA PHE A 353 17.25 2.04 7.27
C PHE A 353 15.87 1.36 7.13
N SER A 354 15.79 0.16 6.53
CA SER A 354 14.55 -0.63 6.41
C SER A 354 14.29 -1.62 7.56
N PHE A 355 14.87 -1.39 8.75
CA PHE A 355 14.78 -2.35 9.85
C PHE A 355 13.32 -2.62 10.28
N TRP A 356 12.51 -1.57 10.44
CA TRP A 356 11.12 -1.73 10.82
C TRP A 356 10.29 -2.32 9.68
N SER A 357 10.50 -1.87 8.44
CA SER A 357 9.86 -2.45 7.26
C SER A 357 10.12 -3.95 7.13
N ARG A 358 11.36 -4.41 7.40
CA ARG A 358 11.70 -5.85 7.40
C ARG A 358 11.03 -6.62 8.53
N ILE A 359 10.88 -6.02 9.71
CA ILE A 359 10.12 -6.64 10.81
C ILE A 359 8.64 -6.76 10.42
N ARG A 360 8.04 -5.69 9.88
CA ARG A 360 6.63 -5.71 9.47
C ARG A 360 6.32 -6.77 8.42
N LYS A 361 7.21 -6.96 7.44
CA LYS A 361 7.08 -8.02 6.43
C LYS A 361 7.21 -9.45 6.99
N ARG A 362 7.96 -9.63 8.08
CA ARG A 362 8.20 -10.95 8.70
C ARG A 362 7.15 -11.34 9.73
N LEU A 363 6.54 -10.34 10.38
CA LEU A 363 5.44 -10.55 11.31
C LEU A 363 4.11 -10.52 10.55
N PRO A 364 3.04 -11.15 11.07
CA PRO A 364 1.77 -11.30 10.36
C PRO A 364 0.93 -10.00 10.35
N PHE A 365 1.55 -8.83 10.16
CA PHE A 365 0.89 -7.54 10.00
C PHE A 365 0.00 -7.46 8.76
N ASP A 366 0.08 -8.43 7.87
CA ASP A 366 -0.79 -8.61 6.73
C ASP A 366 -2.09 -9.39 7.08
N THR A 367 -2.28 -9.77 8.36
CA THR A 367 -3.47 -10.48 8.84
C THR A 367 -4.37 -9.60 9.71
N ILE A 368 -5.69 -9.88 9.67
CA ILE A 368 -6.67 -9.19 10.54
C ILE A 368 -6.37 -9.48 12.01
N TRP A 369 -6.12 -10.75 12.35
CA TRP A 369 -5.97 -11.21 13.73
C TRP A 369 -4.79 -10.58 14.44
N PHE A 370 -3.65 -10.46 13.77
CA PHE A 370 -2.48 -9.85 14.36
C PHE A 370 -2.67 -8.35 14.61
N ASN A 371 -3.25 -7.62 13.65
CA ASN A 371 -3.58 -6.20 13.85
C ASN A 371 -4.61 -6.02 14.98
N ALA A 372 -5.62 -6.90 15.08
CA ALA A 372 -6.57 -6.90 16.19
C ALA A 372 -5.87 -7.17 17.54
N ALA A 373 -4.90 -8.09 17.58
CA ALA A 373 -4.12 -8.37 18.78
C ALA A 373 -3.26 -7.17 19.23
N VAL A 374 -2.64 -6.44 18.28
CA VAL A 374 -1.91 -5.19 18.57
C VAL A 374 -2.85 -4.14 19.15
N CYS A 375 -4.02 -3.92 18.53
CA CYS A 375 -5.05 -3.01 19.01
C CYS A 375 -5.54 -3.39 20.42
N LEU A 376 -5.81 -4.68 20.66
CA LEU A 376 -6.26 -5.19 21.96
C LEU A 376 -5.18 -5.01 23.03
N MET A 377 -3.92 -5.33 22.74
CA MET A 377 -2.80 -5.12 23.65
C MET A 377 -2.68 -3.63 24.02
N PHE A 378 -2.75 -2.74 23.03
CA PHE A 378 -2.74 -1.30 23.25
C PHE A 378 -3.88 -0.86 24.18
N LEU A 379 -5.10 -1.36 23.95
CA LEU A 379 -6.26 -1.05 24.80
C LEU A 379 -6.10 -1.55 26.24
N VAL A 380 -5.58 -2.77 26.43
CA VAL A 380 -5.33 -3.33 27.77
C VAL A 380 -4.31 -2.47 28.52
N LEU A 381 -3.20 -2.08 27.87
CA LEU A 381 -2.19 -1.20 28.45
C LEU A 381 -2.76 0.19 28.78
N ALA A 382 -3.57 0.77 27.89
CA ALA A 382 -4.22 2.05 28.12
C ALA A 382 -5.24 1.99 29.28
N ALA A 383 -6.04 0.93 29.36
CA ALA A 383 -7.02 0.71 30.42
C ALA A 383 -6.38 0.49 31.79
N GLY A 384 -5.28 -0.26 31.87
CA GLY A 384 -4.56 -0.48 33.13
C GLY A 384 -4.05 0.82 33.78
N LEU A 385 -3.70 1.83 32.97
CA LEU A 385 -3.35 3.16 33.48
C LEU A 385 -4.56 3.98 33.90
N PHE A 386 -5.68 3.84 33.21
CA PHE A 386 -6.95 4.48 33.59
C PHE A 386 -7.37 4.03 34.99
N LEU A 387 -7.34 2.73 35.26
CA LEU A 387 -7.73 2.15 36.55
C LEU A 387 -6.83 2.60 37.70
N LYS A 388 -5.52 2.75 37.46
CA LYS A 388 -4.57 3.28 38.46
C LYS A 388 -4.83 4.75 38.82
N GLY A 389 -5.47 5.51 37.92
CA GLY A 389 -5.79 6.92 38.10
C GLY A 389 -7.06 7.21 38.92
N CYS A 390 -7.89 6.20 39.20
CA CYS A 390 -9.22 6.38 39.81
C CYS A 390 -9.22 6.77 41.30
N GLY A 391 -8.07 6.79 41.98
CA GLY A 391 -7.99 7.07 43.43
C GLY A 391 -7.95 8.55 43.83
N CYS A 392 -7.72 9.50 42.90
CA CYS A 392 -7.66 10.94 43.20
C CYS A 392 -8.26 11.77 42.04
N GLU A 393 -8.95 12.89 42.33
CA GLU A 393 -9.60 13.73 41.30
C GLU A 393 -8.65 14.21 40.19
N GLN A 394 -7.48 14.74 40.54
CA GLN A 394 -6.50 15.21 39.54
C GLN A 394 -5.97 14.06 38.65
N LYS A 395 -5.84 12.86 39.20
CA LYS A 395 -5.42 11.66 38.45
C LYS A 395 -6.55 11.12 37.56
N ARG A 396 -7.81 11.35 37.95
CA ARG A 396 -9.01 10.99 37.18
C ARG A 396 -9.15 11.84 35.91
N ASP A 397 -8.78 13.12 35.99
CA ASP A 397 -8.84 14.06 34.87
C ASP A 397 -7.84 13.70 33.77
N GLU A 398 -6.60 13.44 34.16
CA GLU A 398 -5.59 12.92 33.24
C GLU A 398 -5.97 11.57 32.65
N ALA A 399 -6.57 10.68 33.46
CA ALA A 399 -7.03 9.37 33.00
C ALA A 399 -8.10 9.50 31.91
N ARG A 400 -9.09 10.38 32.09
CA ARG A 400 -10.12 10.66 31.07
C ARG A 400 -9.52 11.16 29.76
N MET A 401 -8.54 12.07 29.83
CA MET A 401 -7.87 12.56 28.62
C MET A 401 -7.04 11.48 27.93
N LYS A 402 -6.31 10.65 28.69
CA LYS A 402 -5.57 9.49 28.17
C LYS A 402 -6.51 8.50 27.47
N ALA A 403 -7.65 8.18 28.08
CA ALA A 403 -8.66 7.30 27.49
C ALA A 403 -9.24 7.89 26.20
N ALA A 404 -9.59 9.18 26.18
CA ALA A 404 -10.08 9.87 25.00
C ALA A 404 -9.07 9.81 23.83
N LEU A 405 -7.79 10.07 24.10
CA LEU A 405 -6.74 9.99 23.09
C LEU A 405 -6.54 8.56 22.58
N ALA A 406 -6.49 7.58 23.48
CA ALA A 406 -6.36 6.16 23.12
C ALA A 406 -7.53 5.68 22.24
N LEU A 407 -8.76 6.01 22.63
CA LEU A 407 -9.96 5.70 21.84
C LEU A 407 -9.93 6.43 20.50
N SER A 408 -9.55 7.72 20.47
CA SER A 408 -9.44 8.45 19.21
C SER A 408 -8.43 7.83 18.24
N LEU A 409 -7.29 7.34 18.75
CA LEU A 409 -6.29 6.67 17.94
C LEU A 409 -6.81 5.32 17.42
N LEU A 410 -7.50 4.54 18.27
CA LEU A 410 -8.15 3.30 17.86
C LEU A 410 -9.18 3.52 16.75
N PHE A 411 -10.14 4.42 16.95
CA PHE A 411 -11.17 4.66 15.95
C PHE A 411 -10.60 5.30 14.69
N SER A 412 -9.52 6.08 14.77
CA SER A 412 -8.78 6.57 13.60
C SER A 412 -8.15 5.42 12.81
N ALA A 413 -7.55 4.44 13.49
CA ALA A 413 -7.03 3.24 12.83
C ALA A 413 -8.16 2.44 12.18
N LEU A 414 -9.25 2.16 12.90
CA LEU A 414 -10.41 1.41 12.36
C LEU A 414 -11.03 2.12 11.15
N PHE A 415 -11.17 3.45 11.19
CA PHE A 415 -11.64 4.23 10.06
C PHE A 415 -10.71 4.07 8.85
N ASN A 416 -9.40 4.22 9.05
CA ASN A 416 -8.41 4.08 7.97
C ASN A 416 -8.23 2.62 7.49
N PHE A 417 -8.73 1.63 8.24
CA PHE A 417 -8.76 0.22 7.82
C PHE A 417 -9.97 -0.07 6.91
N CYS A 418 -11.14 0.44 7.28
CA CYS A 418 -12.40 0.15 6.59
C CYS A 418 -12.64 1.03 5.36
N ILE A 419 -12.37 2.34 5.48
CA ILE A 419 -12.82 3.32 4.49
C ILE A 419 -12.12 3.23 3.14
N PRO A 420 -10.81 2.92 3.04
CA PRO A 420 -10.17 2.74 1.74
C PRO A 420 -10.92 1.78 0.81
N VAL A 421 -11.28 0.59 1.31
CA VAL A 421 -11.96 -0.42 0.50
C VAL A 421 -13.43 -0.10 0.25
N ILE A 422 -14.12 0.53 1.21
CA ILE A 422 -15.51 0.99 1.02
C ILE A 422 -15.57 2.09 -0.04
N SER A 423 -14.61 3.01 -0.02
CA SER A 423 -14.68 4.26 -0.78
C SER A 423 -13.97 4.22 -2.13
N ASN A 424 -12.98 3.34 -2.33
CA ASN A 424 -12.19 3.25 -3.56
C ASN A 424 -11.99 1.79 -4.04
N GLY A 425 -12.65 0.82 -3.41
CA GLY A 425 -12.46 -0.59 -3.74
C GLY A 425 -11.02 -1.02 -3.52
N GLU A 426 -10.51 -1.85 -4.41
CA GLU A 426 -9.15 -2.39 -4.30
C GLU A 426 -8.11 -1.57 -5.08
N ALA A 427 -8.51 -0.43 -5.66
CA ALA A 427 -7.62 0.40 -6.45
C ALA A 427 -6.60 1.12 -5.55
N ASP A 428 -5.31 0.97 -5.87
CA ASP A 428 -4.20 1.61 -5.13
C ASP A 428 -4.24 1.37 -3.60
N LEU A 429 -4.82 0.24 -3.16
CA LEU A 429 -5.16 0.01 -1.75
C LEU A 429 -3.93 0.09 -0.83
N ALA A 430 -2.77 -0.43 -1.27
CA ALA A 430 -1.51 -0.36 -0.52
C ALA A 430 -1.13 1.08 -0.10
N LYS A 431 -1.33 2.06 -0.99
CA LYS A 431 -1.05 3.48 -0.69
C LYS A 431 -2.09 4.06 0.27
N HIS A 432 -3.36 3.67 0.13
CA HIS A 432 -4.43 4.14 1.02
C HIS A 432 -4.35 3.54 2.43
N MET A 433 -3.65 2.41 2.62
CA MET A 433 -3.38 1.80 3.92
C MET A 433 -2.33 2.54 4.76
N PHE A 434 -1.61 3.51 4.20
CA PHE A 434 -0.54 4.25 4.90
C PHE A 434 -0.98 4.87 6.24
N ALA A 435 -2.18 5.44 6.31
CA ALA A 435 -2.71 6.05 7.52
C ALA A 435 -3.05 5.02 8.61
N PHE A 436 -3.53 3.84 8.20
CA PHE A 436 -3.77 2.72 9.11
C PHE A 436 -2.45 2.20 9.68
N VAL A 437 -1.47 1.93 8.82
CA VAL A 437 -0.13 1.46 9.22
C VAL A 437 0.52 2.44 10.20
N SER A 438 0.50 3.74 9.89
CA SER A 438 1.01 4.79 10.78
C SER A 438 0.30 4.84 12.15
N SER A 439 -1.01 4.56 12.17
CA SER A 439 -1.79 4.53 13.41
C SER A 439 -1.44 3.33 14.28
N VAL A 440 -1.30 2.14 13.68
CA VAL A 440 -0.84 0.93 14.37
C VAL A 440 0.58 1.12 14.91
N ASP A 441 1.47 1.72 14.12
CA ASP A 441 2.86 1.98 14.54
C ASP A 441 2.95 2.98 15.69
N LEU A 442 2.10 4.01 15.68
CA LEU A 442 1.98 4.91 16.81
C LEU A 442 1.42 4.21 18.06
N MET A 443 0.45 3.28 17.90
CA MET A 443 -0.03 2.46 19.02
C MET A 443 1.07 1.57 19.60
N ILE A 444 1.97 1.03 18.76
CA ILE A 444 3.12 0.24 19.22
C ILE A 444 4.09 1.11 20.01
N VAL A 445 4.46 2.29 19.50
CA VAL A 445 5.35 3.23 20.20
C VAL A 445 4.75 3.66 21.55
N ILE A 446 3.46 4.05 21.55
CA ILE A 446 2.77 4.40 22.79
C ILE A 446 2.67 3.18 23.70
N GLY A 447 2.33 2.00 23.18
CA GLY A 447 2.25 0.75 23.93
C GLY A 447 3.56 0.40 24.63
N ILE A 448 4.70 0.52 23.95
CA ILE A 448 6.03 0.39 24.54
C ILE A 448 6.21 1.41 25.67
N TYR A 449 5.87 2.68 25.44
CA TYR A 449 5.91 3.72 26.47
C TYR A 449 5.04 3.36 27.69
N LEU A 450 3.83 2.85 27.49
CA LEU A 450 2.95 2.43 28.59
C LEU A 450 3.55 1.23 29.34
N ALA A 451 3.98 0.20 28.62
CA ALA A 451 4.55 -1.02 29.19
C ALA A 451 5.80 -0.73 30.03
N VAL A 452 6.75 0.05 29.49
CA VAL A 452 7.99 0.43 30.18
C VAL A 452 7.71 1.21 31.47
N ASN A 453 6.75 2.15 31.44
CA ASN A 453 6.36 2.92 32.62
C ASN A 453 5.51 2.13 33.63
N MET A 454 4.85 1.06 33.18
CA MET A 454 4.11 0.10 34.00
C MET A 454 5.00 -0.95 34.67
N LEU A 455 6.15 -1.30 34.08
CA LEU A 455 7.13 -2.20 34.70
C LEU A 455 7.75 -1.63 35.99
N SER A 456 7.59 -0.33 36.23
CA SER A 456 7.93 0.31 37.51
C SER A 456 6.76 0.37 38.51
N ALA A 457 5.64 -0.34 38.26
CA ALA A 457 4.43 -0.34 39.08
C ALA A 457 4.32 -1.60 39.97
N SER A 458 3.19 -1.76 40.68
CA SER A 458 2.93 -2.89 41.58
C SER A 458 2.97 -4.24 40.86
N ILE A 459 3.18 -5.32 41.63
CA ILE A 459 3.29 -6.71 41.15
C ILE A 459 2.10 -7.11 40.26
N THR A 460 0.88 -6.70 40.63
CA THR A 460 -0.35 -6.96 39.84
C THR A 460 -0.28 -6.37 38.43
N VAL A 461 0.28 -5.17 38.28
CA VAL A 461 0.42 -4.51 36.97
C VAL A 461 1.50 -5.19 36.13
N LYS A 462 2.61 -5.60 36.74
CA LYS A 462 3.64 -6.40 36.06
C LYS A 462 3.05 -7.71 35.55
N ALA A 463 2.24 -8.40 36.37
CA ALA A 463 1.56 -9.63 35.97
C ALA A 463 0.63 -9.39 34.77
N VAL A 464 -0.17 -8.32 34.76
CA VAL A 464 -1.04 -7.98 33.61
C VAL A 464 -0.23 -7.72 32.34
N VAL A 465 0.88 -6.97 32.43
CA VAL A 465 1.74 -6.72 31.26
C VAL A 465 2.38 -8.02 30.76
N CYS A 466 2.94 -8.83 31.66
CA CYS A 466 3.55 -10.11 31.31
C CYS A 466 2.53 -11.09 30.73
N LEU A 467 1.32 -11.17 31.28
CA LEU A 467 0.23 -12.00 30.75
C LEU A 467 -0.26 -11.50 29.39
N SER A 468 -0.33 -10.18 29.18
CA SER A 468 -0.71 -9.60 27.88
C SER A 468 0.33 -9.90 26.80
N ILE A 469 1.62 -9.79 27.16
CA ILE A 469 2.73 -10.15 26.28
C ILE A 469 2.72 -11.67 26.00
N ALA A 470 2.54 -12.50 27.04
CA ALA A 470 2.47 -13.95 26.88
C ALA A 470 1.28 -14.37 26.01
N ALA A 471 0.08 -13.80 26.23
CA ALA A 471 -1.10 -14.06 25.41
C ALA A 471 -0.91 -13.62 23.95
N PHE A 472 -0.18 -12.53 23.72
CA PHE A 472 0.18 -12.10 22.37
C PHE A 472 1.09 -13.12 21.67
N PHE A 473 2.14 -13.61 22.34
CA PHE A 473 3.03 -14.62 21.78
C PHE A 473 2.37 -16.01 21.64
N LEU A 474 1.47 -16.39 22.56
CA LEU A 474 0.66 -17.61 22.48
C LEU A 474 -0.26 -17.60 21.27
N ASN A 475 -0.93 -16.47 20.99
CA ASN A 475 -1.73 -16.30 19.78
C ASN A 475 -0.88 -16.38 18.51
N LEU A 476 0.36 -15.86 18.55
CA LEU A 476 1.29 -15.95 17.43
C LEU A 476 1.63 -17.41 17.09
N GLY A 477 1.96 -18.22 18.11
CA GLY A 477 2.27 -19.64 17.93
C GLY A 477 1.05 -20.47 17.52
N LEU A 478 -0.15 -20.13 18.00
CA LEU A 478 -1.38 -20.82 17.62
C LEU A 478 -1.72 -20.63 16.13
N LEU A 479 -1.52 -19.41 15.60
CA LEU A 479 -1.72 -19.09 14.18
C LEU A 479 -0.79 -19.92 13.28
N GLU A 480 0.49 -19.99 13.64
CA GLU A 480 1.51 -20.76 12.90
C GLU A 480 1.24 -22.28 12.96
N THR A 481 0.68 -22.75 14.08
CA THR A 481 0.30 -24.17 14.26
C THR A 481 -0.93 -24.54 13.43
N ILE A 482 -1.93 -23.65 13.33
CA ILE A 482 -3.14 -23.91 12.52
C ILE A 482 -2.80 -23.95 11.03
N GLU A 483 -1.95 -23.04 10.54
CA GLU A 483 -1.52 -23.04 9.12
C GLU A 483 -0.75 -24.32 8.76
N THR A 484 0.10 -24.81 9.67
CA THR A 484 0.87 -26.04 9.45
C THR A 484 0.02 -27.32 9.54
N MET A 485 -1.07 -27.34 10.31
CA MET A 485 -1.95 -28.52 10.41
C MET A 485 -2.89 -28.73 9.21
N VAL A 486 -3.09 -27.72 8.37
CA VAL A 486 -4.05 -27.78 7.23
C VAL A 486 -3.37 -28.14 5.90
N SER A 487 -2.03 -28.11 5.82
CA SER A 487 -1.28 -28.39 4.59
C SER A 487 -1.17 -29.90 4.30
N GLU A 488 -1.68 -30.34 3.15
CA GLU A 488 -1.33 -31.66 2.59
C GLU A 488 0.18 -31.71 2.33
N ARG A 489 0.83 -32.84 2.64
CA ARG A 489 2.25 -33.01 2.33
C ARG A 489 2.46 -32.97 0.81
N PRO A 490 3.36 -32.12 0.29
CA PRO A 490 3.64 -32.06 -1.13
C PRO A 490 4.29 -33.36 -1.62
N TYR A 491 3.88 -33.82 -2.80
CA TYR A 491 4.50 -34.94 -3.50
C TYR A 491 5.64 -34.43 -4.38
N TYR A 492 6.72 -35.20 -4.44
CA TYR A 492 7.90 -34.87 -5.23
C TYR A 492 8.28 -36.01 -6.17
N ILE A 493 8.74 -35.64 -7.37
CA ILE A 493 9.25 -36.56 -8.38
C ILE A 493 10.66 -36.13 -8.77
N GLN A 494 11.57 -37.08 -8.93
CA GLN A 494 12.91 -36.81 -9.44
C GLN A 494 12.98 -37.27 -10.90
N MET A 495 13.23 -36.37 -11.84
CA MET A 495 13.19 -36.65 -13.28
C MET A 495 14.10 -35.69 -14.04
N GLY A 496 15.00 -36.20 -14.87
CA GLY A 496 16.00 -35.41 -15.59
C GLY A 496 17.21 -34.97 -14.74
N GLU A 497 18.27 -34.56 -15.43
CA GLU A 497 19.53 -34.09 -14.86
C GLU A 497 20.09 -32.93 -15.68
N TYR A 498 20.40 -31.81 -15.03
CA TYR A 498 20.93 -30.62 -15.69
C TYR A 498 22.20 -30.15 -14.97
N ASN A 499 23.28 -29.88 -15.73
CA ASN A 499 24.59 -29.49 -15.19
C ASN A 499 25.09 -30.38 -14.03
N GLY A 500 24.89 -31.71 -14.16
CA GLY A 500 25.31 -32.70 -13.15
C GLY A 500 24.43 -32.73 -11.89
N LYS A 501 23.29 -32.02 -11.87
CA LYS A 501 22.34 -32.02 -10.75
C LYS A 501 21.03 -32.66 -11.17
N LYS A 502 20.58 -33.65 -10.40
CA LYS A 502 19.25 -34.26 -10.54
C LYS A 502 18.18 -33.21 -10.27
N LEU A 503 17.15 -33.19 -11.10
CA LEU A 503 16.05 -32.25 -10.96
C LEU A 503 14.96 -32.86 -10.07
N LEU A 504 14.55 -32.09 -9.06
CA LEU A 504 13.44 -32.42 -8.17
C LEU A 504 12.25 -31.54 -8.52
N TRP A 505 11.09 -32.15 -8.65
CA TRP A 505 9.85 -31.52 -9.09
C TRP A 505 8.78 -31.69 -8.04
N GLN A 506 8.06 -30.61 -7.75
CA GLN A 506 6.87 -30.64 -6.94
C GLN A 506 5.66 -30.91 -7.82
N VAL A 507 4.81 -31.86 -7.42
CA VAL A 507 3.55 -32.16 -8.10
C VAL A 507 2.48 -31.17 -7.64
N ILE A 508 1.87 -30.47 -8.59
CA ILE A 508 0.73 -29.57 -8.37
C ILE A 508 -0.52 -30.24 -8.93
N LYS A 509 -1.54 -30.42 -8.07
CA LYS A 509 -2.86 -30.88 -8.51
C LYS A 509 -3.66 -29.67 -9.00
N ASP A 510 -3.82 -29.55 -10.31
CA ASP A 510 -4.56 -28.43 -10.93
C ASP A 510 -5.79 -28.87 -11.75
N GLY A 511 -6.02 -30.19 -11.86
CA GLY A 511 -7.15 -30.76 -12.62
C GLY A 511 -7.00 -30.66 -14.14
N GLY A 512 -5.81 -30.30 -14.63
CA GLY A 512 -5.52 -30.25 -16.07
C GLY A 512 -5.22 -31.62 -16.67
N GLU A 513 -4.84 -31.63 -17.95
CA GLU A 513 -4.32 -32.84 -18.59
C GLU A 513 -2.96 -33.23 -17.98
N GLY A 514 -2.89 -34.41 -17.38
CA GLY A 514 -1.69 -34.90 -16.71
C GLY A 514 -1.38 -34.22 -15.37
N TYR A 515 -0.23 -34.55 -14.80
CA TYR A 515 0.29 -33.89 -13.59
C TYR A 515 1.15 -32.69 -13.96
N LEU A 516 0.83 -31.52 -13.38
CA LEU A 516 1.69 -30.34 -13.44
C LEU A 516 2.87 -30.51 -12.46
N LEU A 517 4.09 -30.37 -12.97
CA LEU A 517 5.32 -30.46 -12.20
C LEU A 517 6.06 -29.13 -12.25
N ILE A 518 6.35 -28.54 -11.09
CA ILE A 518 7.14 -27.31 -10.96
C ILE A 518 8.48 -27.65 -10.31
N CYS A 519 9.59 -27.23 -10.91
CA CYS A 519 10.92 -27.51 -10.37
C CYS A 519 11.09 -26.88 -8.97
N CYS A 520 11.70 -27.62 -8.04
CA CYS A 520 11.95 -27.18 -6.67
C CYS A 520 13.11 -26.19 -6.57
N SER A 521 13.90 -26.01 -7.64
CA SER A 521 15.08 -25.14 -7.66
C SER A 521 15.16 -24.37 -8.98
N ALA A 522 15.76 -23.19 -8.92
CA ALA A 522 16.13 -22.48 -10.14
C ALA A 522 17.28 -23.22 -10.82
N VAL A 523 17.13 -23.55 -12.11
CA VAL A 523 18.11 -24.37 -12.86
C VAL A 523 19.23 -23.54 -13.48
N GLU A 524 18.98 -22.25 -13.73
CA GLU A 524 19.90 -21.29 -14.32
C GLU A 524 19.40 -19.86 -14.04
N ALA A 525 20.26 -18.85 -14.20
CA ALA A 525 19.87 -17.43 -14.19
C ALA A 525 19.93 -16.82 -15.59
N ARG A 526 18.78 -16.45 -16.17
CA ARG A 526 18.67 -15.95 -17.56
C ARG A 526 17.72 -14.75 -17.69
N PRO A 527 17.93 -13.90 -18.71
CA PRO A 527 16.89 -12.97 -19.14
C PRO A 527 15.66 -13.75 -19.62
N PHE A 528 14.49 -13.14 -19.47
CA PHE A 528 13.27 -13.67 -20.05
C PHE A 528 13.32 -13.56 -21.58
N SER A 529 13.66 -12.38 -22.10
CA SER A 529 13.89 -12.17 -23.53
C SER A 529 14.68 -10.89 -23.77
N LEU A 530 15.73 -10.97 -24.61
CA LEU A 530 16.46 -9.82 -25.12
C LEU A 530 15.70 -9.26 -26.35
N SER A 531 15.60 -7.93 -26.50
CA SER A 531 14.91 -7.38 -27.67
C SER A 531 15.80 -7.43 -28.92
N GLY A 532 15.23 -7.81 -30.07
CA GLY A 532 15.86 -7.67 -31.39
C GLY A 532 15.82 -6.25 -31.99
N ASN A 533 15.23 -5.27 -31.28
CA ASN A 533 15.00 -3.87 -31.71
C ASN A 533 15.37 -2.91 -30.53
N PRO A 534 15.46 -1.57 -30.67
CA PRO A 534 16.24 -0.68 -29.78
C PRO A 534 15.75 -0.54 -28.32
N ASN A 535 14.72 -1.29 -27.92
CA ASN A 535 14.14 -1.26 -26.59
C ASN A 535 15.05 -2.02 -25.60
N ARG A 536 16.01 -1.34 -24.99
CA ARG A 536 17.04 -1.92 -24.10
C ARG A 536 16.50 -2.73 -22.90
N LEU A 537 15.18 -2.80 -22.70
CA LEU A 537 14.52 -3.45 -21.57
C LEU A 537 13.99 -4.87 -21.83
N GLY A 538 14.06 -5.37 -23.08
CA GLY A 538 13.58 -6.70 -23.43
C GLY A 538 12.09 -6.75 -23.82
N SER A 539 11.54 -7.98 -23.96
CA SER A 539 10.15 -8.24 -24.37
C SER A 539 9.47 -9.22 -23.42
N ASN A 540 8.20 -8.97 -23.07
CA ASN A 540 7.41 -9.85 -22.21
C ASN A 540 6.50 -10.84 -22.97
N ILE A 541 6.70 -11.01 -24.28
CA ILE A 541 5.92 -11.97 -25.08
C ILE A 541 6.51 -13.37 -24.89
N TRP A 542 5.80 -14.26 -24.19
CA TRP A 542 6.25 -15.62 -23.90
C TRP A 542 6.60 -16.44 -25.16
N LYS A 543 5.68 -16.48 -26.13
CA LYS A 543 5.81 -17.27 -27.38
C LYS A 543 7.11 -17.01 -28.15
N ASP A 544 7.55 -15.76 -28.17
CA ASP A 544 8.73 -15.28 -28.90
C ASP A 544 9.95 -15.07 -27.98
N SER A 545 9.87 -15.53 -26.72
CA SER A 545 10.93 -15.29 -25.74
C SER A 545 12.15 -16.19 -25.95
N ASP A 546 13.35 -15.62 -25.76
CA ASP A 546 14.61 -16.37 -25.76
C ASP A 546 14.59 -17.50 -24.73
N LEU A 547 13.95 -17.27 -23.59
CA LEU A 547 13.86 -18.23 -22.51
C LEU A 547 13.00 -19.44 -22.88
N ARG A 548 11.84 -19.23 -23.52
CA ARG A 548 11.00 -20.31 -24.06
C ARG A 548 11.75 -21.14 -25.11
N ALA A 549 12.45 -20.46 -26.01
CA ALA A 549 13.26 -21.13 -27.04
C ALA A 549 14.34 -22.02 -26.40
N TRP A 550 15.06 -21.51 -25.39
CA TRP A 550 16.06 -22.28 -24.65
C TRP A 550 15.46 -23.45 -23.86
N LEU A 551 14.31 -23.26 -23.21
CA LEU A 551 13.61 -24.30 -22.45
C LEU A 551 13.23 -25.50 -23.33
N ASN A 552 12.71 -25.22 -24.54
CA ASN A 552 12.24 -26.25 -25.47
C ASN A 552 13.33 -26.79 -26.43
N THR A 553 14.58 -26.34 -26.29
CA THR A 553 15.71 -26.83 -27.10
C THR A 553 16.85 -27.37 -26.23
N GLU A 554 17.62 -26.49 -25.60
CA GLU A 554 18.82 -26.84 -24.83
C GLU A 554 18.46 -27.48 -23.49
N PHE A 555 17.52 -26.91 -22.73
CA PHE A 555 17.13 -27.48 -21.43
C PHE A 555 16.42 -28.81 -21.59
N LEU A 556 15.61 -29.00 -22.63
CA LEU A 556 14.94 -30.27 -22.92
C LEU A 556 15.93 -31.45 -23.07
N LYS A 557 17.22 -31.19 -23.36
CA LYS A 557 18.27 -32.23 -23.38
C LYS A 557 18.59 -32.80 -22.00
N ALA A 558 18.14 -32.17 -20.91
CA ALA A 558 18.29 -32.65 -19.53
C ALA A 558 17.52 -33.96 -19.25
N PHE A 559 16.56 -34.31 -20.10
CA PHE A 559 15.74 -35.51 -19.95
C PHE A 559 16.26 -36.64 -20.84
N LYS A 560 16.19 -37.88 -20.34
CA LYS A 560 16.47 -39.09 -21.11
C LYS A 560 15.37 -39.34 -22.15
N PRO A 561 15.62 -40.14 -23.21
CA PRO A 561 14.62 -40.42 -24.24
C PRO A 561 13.27 -40.91 -23.67
N GLY A 562 13.26 -41.90 -22.77
CA GLY A 562 12.02 -42.38 -22.14
C GLY A 562 11.34 -41.37 -21.20
N GLU A 563 12.10 -40.45 -20.60
CA GLU A 563 11.51 -39.34 -19.83
C GLU A 563 10.82 -38.33 -20.74
N LYS A 564 11.41 -38.03 -21.91
CA LYS A 564 10.81 -37.11 -22.89
C LYS A 564 9.46 -37.60 -23.42
N GLU A 565 9.27 -38.91 -23.51
CA GLU A 565 8.00 -39.53 -23.95
C GLU A 565 6.86 -39.38 -22.94
N LEU A 566 7.21 -39.13 -21.67
CA LEU A 566 6.24 -38.83 -20.60
C LEU A 566 5.81 -37.37 -20.61
N ILE A 567 6.65 -36.47 -21.12
CA ILE A 567 6.37 -35.02 -21.19
C ILE A 567 5.38 -34.73 -22.31
N LEU A 568 4.25 -34.14 -21.94
CA LEU A 568 3.17 -33.79 -22.84
C LEU A 568 3.51 -32.54 -23.66
N ASP A 569 2.98 -32.49 -24.88
CA ASP A 569 2.83 -31.23 -25.61
C ASP A 569 1.63 -30.49 -24.99
N TYR A 570 1.90 -29.39 -24.30
CA TYR A 570 0.90 -28.61 -23.59
C TYR A 570 0.46 -27.41 -24.43
N GLU A 571 -0.85 -27.29 -24.64
CA GLU A 571 -1.46 -26.07 -25.19
C GLU A 571 -1.44 -24.98 -24.11
N ASN A 572 -0.35 -24.21 -24.09
CA ASN A 572 -0.07 -23.22 -23.08
C ASN A 572 -0.78 -21.89 -23.37
N LYS A 573 -1.67 -21.49 -22.46
CA LYS A 573 -2.36 -20.19 -22.46
C LYS A 573 -1.49 -19.17 -21.71
N TYR A 574 -0.78 -18.32 -22.46
CA TYR A 574 0.00 -17.24 -21.87
C TYR A 574 -0.74 -15.90 -21.99
N LEU A 575 -0.66 -15.10 -20.93
CA LEU A 575 -1.34 -13.80 -20.88
C LEU A 575 -0.58 -12.72 -21.66
N LEU A 576 -1.31 -11.70 -22.09
CA LEU A 576 -0.78 -10.55 -22.84
C LEU A 576 -0.86 -9.27 -22.01
N SER A 577 0.16 -8.42 -22.15
CA SER A 577 0.13 -7.04 -21.66
C SER A 577 -0.68 -6.15 -22.60
N ALA A 578 -1.12 -4.98 -22.12
CA ALA A 578 -1.83 -3.96 -22.88
C ALA A 578 -1.07 -3.53 -24.15
N GLY A 579 0.27 -3.53 -24.11
CA GLY A 579 1.11 -3.19 -25.25
C GLY A 579 1.11 -4.24 -26.37
N ASN A 580 0.64 -5.46 -26.09
CA ASN A 580 0.66 -6.60 -27.01
C ASN A 580 -0.76 -7.15 -27.29
N ILE A 581 -1.80 -6.38 -26.97
CA ILE A 581 -3.20 -6.79 -27.11
C ILE A 581 -3.60 -7.13 -28.56
N ASN A 582 -2.89 -6.59 -29.54
CA ASN A 582 -3.08 -6.89 -30.97
C ASN A 582 -2.81 -8.35 -31.33
N LEU A 583 -2.11 -9.10 -30.46
CA LEU A 583 -1.82 -10.52 -30.64
C LEU A 583 -2.90 -11.44 -30.05
N LYS A 584 -3.92 -10.89 -29.37
CA LYS A 584 -4.86 -11.70 -28.59
C LYS A 584 -5.65 -12.69 -29.46
N ARG A 585 -5.77 -13.92 -28.95
CA ARG A 585 -6.71 -14.94 -29.45
C ARG A 585 -8.02 -14.92 -28.66
N GLY A 586 -7.98 -14.49 -27.40
CA GLY A 586 -9.16 -14.37 -26.55
C GLY A 586 -8.95 -13.43 -25.36
N GLY A 587 -9.93 -13.41 -24.47
CA GLY A 587 -10.01 -12.48 -23.34
C GLY A 587 -10.63 -11.13 -23.71
N ASP A 588 -11.18 -10.46 -22.72
CA ASP A 588 -11.94 -9.21 -22.86
C ASP A 588 -11.36 -8.04 -22.06
N ARG A 589 -10.38 -8.28 -21.18
CA ARG A 589 -9.78 -7.24 -20.33
C ARG A 589 -8.30 -7.43 -20.00
N GLU A 590 -7.69 -6.37 -19.49
CA GLU A 590 -6.33 -6.37 -18.96
C GLU A 590 -6.23 -7.14 -17.64
N PHE A 591 -5.11 -7.82 -17.42
CA PHE A 591 -4.87 -8.62 -16.22
C PHE A 591 -4.22 -7.81 -15.09
N PHE A 592 -5.02 -7.05 -14.32
CA PHE A 592 -4.51 -6.18 -13.27
C PHE A 592 -3.59 -6.91 -12.27
N TRP A 593 -2.55 -6.22 -11.80
CA TRP A 593 -1.54 -6.83 -10.94
C TRP A 593 -1.86 -6.72 -9.43
N THR A 594 -1.40 -7.70 -8.66
CA THR A 594 -1.24 -7.57 -7.21
C THR A 594 -0.01 -8.36 -6.79
N HIS A 595 0.61 -7.95 -5.69
CA HIS A 595 1.81 -8.60 -5.15
C HIS A 595 1.49 -9.79 -4.26
N ILE A 596 0.25 -9.90 -3.78
CA ILE A 596 -0.18 -10.89 -2.79
C ILE A 596 -0.49 -12.21 -3.50
N PRO A 597 0.26 -13.30 -3.25
CA PRO A 597 0.08 -14.58 -3.96
C PRO A 597 -1.33 -15.15 -3.84
N GLU A 598 -1.99 -15.02 -2.67
CA GLU A 598 -3.37 -15.47 -2.45
C GLU A 598 -4.38 -14.86 -3.47
N LEU A 599 -4.06 -13.68 -4.01
CA LEU A 599 -4.98 -12.83 -4.79
C LEU A 599 -4.50 -12.55 -6.23
N ALA A 600 -3.33 -13.08 -6.64
CA ALA A 600 -2.59 -12.60 -7.82
C ALA A 600 -3.10 -13.10 -9.17
N ASP A 601 -3.91 -14.15 -9.19
CA ASP A 601 -4.57 -14.75 -10.36
C ASP A 601 -6.01 -14.26 -10.58
N ARG A 602 -6.52 -13.34 -9.76
CA ARG A 602 -7.90 -12.82 -9.91
C ARG A 602 -8.06 -12.06 -11.23
N GLY A 603 -9.04 -12.47 -12.02
CA GLY A 603 -9.28 -11.96 -13.38
C GLY A 603 -8.51 -12.70 -14.48
N TYR A 604 -7.83 -13.80 -14.17
CA TYR A 604 -7.05 -14.58 -15.14
C TYR A 604 -7.89 -15.17 -16.29
N ASP A 605 -9.14 -15.58 -16.04
CA ASP A 605 -9.98 -16.18 -17.08
C ASP A 605 -10.44 -15.14 -18.12
N SER A 606 -10.64 -13.90 -17.68
CA SER A 606 -11.05 -12.78 -18.52
C SER A 606 -9.87 -12.06 -19.21
N ALA A 607 -8.65 -12.30 -18.73
CA ALA A 607 -7.44 -11.66 -19.22
C ALA A 607 -7.19 -11.92 -20.71
N PHE A 608 -6.68 -10.91 -21.43
CA PHE A 608 -6.18 -11.11 -22.79
C PHE A 608 -5.09 -12.18 -22.84
N TYR A 609 -5.19 -13.10 -23.79
CA TYR A 609 -4.26 -14.21 -23.94
C TYR A 609 -4.04 -14.57 -25.42
N ASP A 610 -2.95 -15.29 -25.68
CA ASP A 610 -2.73 -16.09 -26.88
C ASP A 610 -2.29 -17.51 -26.44
N ILE A 611 -2.12 -18.41 -27.39
CA ILE A 611 -1.85 -19.82 -27.15
C ILE A 611 -0.62 -20.24 -27.95
N CYS A 612 0.24 -21.04 -27.32
CA CYS A 612 1.35 -21.74 -27.99
C CYS A 612 1.49 -23.16 -27.45
N VAL A 613 2.25 -24.02 -28.15
CA VAL A 613 2.49 -25.40 -27.71
C VAL A 613 3.89 -25.50 -27.13
N ASP A 614 3.98 -25.98 -25.89
CA ASP A 614 5.22 -26.09 -25.11
C ASP A 614 5.37 -27.49 -24.53
N LYS A 615 6.61 -28.01 -24.48
CA LYS A 615 6.96 -29.18 -23.65
C LYS A 615 7.47 -28.76 -22.28
N VAL A 616 8.26 -27.68 -22.26
CA VAL A 616 8.78 -27.07 -21.03
C VAL A 616 8.45 -25.60 -21.04
N PHE A 617 7.86 -25.11 -19.95
CA PHE A 617 7.41 -23.73 -19.79
C PHE A 617 7.82 -23.17 -18.43
N LEU A 618 7.46 -21.93 -18.13
CA LEU A 618 7.56 -21.37 -16.78
C LEU A 618 6.20 -21.49 -16.10
N PRO A 619 6.14 -21.68 -14.76
CA PRO A 619 4.86 -21.65 -14.08
C PRO A 619 4.16 -20.32 -14.32
N ASP A 620 2.87 -20.39 -14.58
CA ASP A 620 2.01 -19.22 -14.65
C ASP A 620 1.63 -18.74 -13.23
N ILE A 621 1.16 -17.50 -13.13
CA ILE A 621 0.63 -16.90 -11.91
C ILE A 621 -0.42 -17.80 -11.26
N ARG A 622 -1.31 -18.44 -12.04
CA ARG A 622 -2.36 -19.32 -11.51
C ARG A 622 -1.77 -20.54 -10.83
N ASP A 623 -0.73 -21.13 -11.42
CA ASP A 623 -0.05 -22.29 -10.85
C ASP A 623 0.55 -21.95 -9.49
N ILE A 624 1.22 -20.79 -9.40
CA ILE A 624 1.81 -20.30 -8.15
C ILE A 624 0.75 -19.96 -7.11
N CYS A 625 -0.35 -19.32 -7.51
CA CYS A 625 -1.46 -19.00 -6.61
C CYS A 625 -2.11 -20.28 -6.06
N ASN A 626 -2.35 -21.28 -6.91
CA ASN A 626 -2.91 -22.57 -6.50
C ASN A 626 -1.96 -23.32 -5.56
N ALA A 627 -0.66 -23.37 -5.88
CA ALA A 627 0.34 -23.95 -5.01
C ALA A 627 0.36 -23.27 -3.63
N HIS A 628 0.36 -21.93 -3.60
CA HIS A 628 0.33 -21.16 -2.36
C HIS A 628 -0.93 -21.45 -1.52
N ARG A 629 -2.12 -21.47 -2.14
CA ARG A 629 -3.38 -21.81 -1.45
C ARG A 629 -3.40 -23.24 -0.92
N ALA A 630 -2.70 -24.16 -1.58
CA ALA A 630 -2.53 -25.54 -1.13
C ALA A 630 -1.49 -25.66 0.01
N GLY A 631 -0.87 -24.56 0.45
CA GLY A 631 0.13 -24.53 1.52
C GLY A 631 1.57 -24.83 1.07
N ALA A 632 1.83 -24.86 -0.24
CA ALA A 632 3.18 -25.06 -0.76
C ALA A 632 4.08 -23.83 -0.54
N ASP A 633 5.36 -24.07 -0.26
CA ASP A 633 6.36 -23.01 -0.30
C ASP A 633 6.73 -22.68 -1.75
N ILE A 634 6.25 -21.53 -2.22
CA ILE A 634 6.51 -21.01 -3.56
C ILE A 634 7.86 -20.28 -3.65
N ARG A 635 8.59 -20.09 -2.54
CA ARG A 635 9.89 -19.41 -2.53
C ARG A 635 11.01 -20.30 -3.07
N ARG A 636 12.07 -19.67 -3.57
CA ARG A 636 13.29 -20.34 -4.06
C ARG A 636 14.53 -19.59 -3.57
N GLU A 637 15.70 -20.19 -3.79
CA GLU A 637 17.01 -19.62 -3.40
C GLU A 637 17.31 -18.28 -4.07
N CYS A 638 16.67 -17.97 -5.20
CA CYS A 638 16.71 -16.70 -5.91
C CYS A 638 15.30 -16.32 -6.40
N PRO A 639 15.04 -15.04 -6.72
CA PRO A 639 13.81 -14.67 -7.40
C PRO A 639 13.76 -15.38 -8.75
N TYR A 640 12.56 -15.73 -9.21
CA TYR A 640 12.41 -16.46 -10.46
C TYR A 640 11.23 -15.96 -11.30
N TRP A 641 11.40 -16.08 -12.61
CA TRP A 641 10.41 -15.66 -13.59
C TRP A 641 9.15 -16.51 -13.54
N LEU A 642 8.02 -15.86 -13.73
CA LEU A 642 6.79 -16.47 -14.21
C LEU A 642 6.67 -16.20 -15.71
N GLU A 643 5.84 -16.96 -16.42
CA GLU A 643 5.51 -16.60 -17.81
C GLU A 643 4.59 -15.36 -17.89
N THR A 644 3.92 -15.02 -16.79
CA THR A 644 2.91 -13.97 -16.75
C THR A 644 3.51 -12.56 -16.87
N PRO A 645 3.08 -11.72 -17.83
CA PRO A 645 3.56 -10.36 -17.96
C PRO A 645 3.00 -9.40 -16.88
N TYR A 646 3.68 -8.27 -16.71
CA TYR A 646 3.06 -7.10 -16.09
C TYR A 646 2.10 -6.44 -17.10
N PHE A 647 0.88 -6.14 -16.67
CA PHE A 647 -0.22 -5.84 -17.60
C PHE A 647 -0.07 -4.54 -18.38
N TYR A 648 0.63 -3.54 -17.84
CA TYR A 648 0.62 -2.17 -18.41
C TYR A 648 1.91 -1.78 -19.15
N ASP A 649 2.86 -2.72 -19.27
CA ASP A 649 4.17 -2.48 -19.90
C ASP A 649 4.57 -3.70 -20.74
N ALA A 650 5.10 -3.50 -21.95
CA ALA A 650 5.45 -4.57 -22.88
C ALA A 650 6.81 -5.23 -22.63
N SER A 651 7.57 -4.75 -21.64
CA SER A 651 8.90 -5.30 -21.30
C SER A 651 8.96 -5.93 -19.92
N MET A 652 8.01 -5.64 -19.01
CA MET A 652 8.04 -6.19 -17.67
C MET A 652 7.32 -7.55 -17.55
N VAL A 653 7.94 -8.45 -16.81
CA VAL A 653 7.47 -9.82 -16.51
C VAL A 653 7.34 -9.99 -15.00
N ARG A 654 6.36 -10.77 -14.54
CA ARG A 654 6.16 -11.05 -13.12
C ARG A 654 7.15 -12.11 -12.63
N ALA A 655 7.48 -12.03 -11.35
CA ALA A 655 8.40 -12.95 -10.70
C ALA A 655 8.07 -13.11 -9.23
N VAL A 656 8.34 -14.31 -8.69
CA VAL A 656 8.24 -14.58 -7.26
C VAL A 656 9.57 -14.24 -6.60
N PHE A 657 9.52 -13.45 -5.53
CA PHE A 657 10.70 -13.01 -4.79
C PHE A 657 10.88 -13.79 -3.48
N HIS A 658 12.03 -13.61 -2.82
CA HIS A 658 12.38 -14.32 -1.59
C HIS A 658 11.42 -14.09 -0.42
N ASP A 659 10.72 -12.96 -0.41
CA ASP A 659 9.70 -12.64 0.59
C ASP A 659 8.36 -13.35 0.31
N GLY A 660 8.29 -14.16 -0.76
CA GLY A 660 7.10 -14.90 -1.16
C GLY A 660 6.09 -14.06 -1.93
N TYR A 661 6.32 -12.76 -2.08
CA TYR A 661 5.45 -11.87 -2.87
C TYR A 661 5.82 -11.89 -4.35
N ILE A 662 4.87 -11.45 -5.17
CA ILE A 662 5.00 -11.42 -6.62
C ILE A 662 5.23 -9.98 -7.06
N TYR A 663 6.37 -9.71 -7.66
CA TYR A 663 6.68 -8.39 -8.20
C TYR A 663 6.93 -8.51 -9.70
N MET A 664 7.51 -7.47 -10.31
CA MET A 664 7.80 -7.43 -11.74
C MET A 664 9.15 -6.78 -12.00
N LYS A 665 9.82 -7.23 -13.06
CA LYS A 665 11.10 -6.72 -13.55
C LYS A 665 11.14 -6.71 -15.07
N ASP A 666 12.03 -5.90 -15.63
CA ASP A 666 12.25 -5.84 -17.07
C ASP A 666 12.80 -7.19 -17.59
N ALA A 667 12.31 -7.65 -18.73
CA ALA A 667 12.60 -8.96 -19.31
C ALA A 667 14.09 -9.18 -19.64
N VAL A 668 14.85 -8.10 -19.77
CA VAL A 668 16.32 -8.12 -19.97
C VAL A 668 17.10 -8.52 -18.71
N GLU A 669 16.50 -8.37 -17.52
CA GLU A 669 17.17 -8.69 -16.25
C GLU A 669 17.42 -10.18 -16.12
N LYS A 670 18.53 -10.58 -15.48
CA LYS A 670 18.77 -11.99 -15.18
C LYS A 670 18.04 -12.40 -13.91
N MET A 671 17.22 -13.44 -14.00
CA MET A 671 16.53 -14.03 -12.85
C MET A 671 16.55 -15.55 -12.92
N GLY A 672 16.23 -16.20 -11.79
CA GLY A 672 16.14 -17.65 -11.72
C GLY A 672 15.10 -18.19 -12.70
N VAL A 673 15.43 -19.31 -13.33
CA VAL A 673 14.53 -20.05 -14.20
C VAL A 673 14.02 -21.25 -13.43
N VAL A 674 12.72 -21.31 -13.16
CA VAL A 674 12.05 -22.45 -12.55
C VAL A 674 11.19 -23.09 -13.63
N PRO A 675 11.64 -24.18 -14.27
CA PRO A 675 10.87 -24.85 -15.31
C PRO A 675 9.63 -25.53 -14.73
N ALA A 676 8.60 -25.61 -15.55
CA ALA A 676 7.42 -26.43 -15.35
C ALA A 676 7.19 -27.36 -16.55
N ILE A 677 6.65 -28.55 -16.29
CA ILE A 677 6.29 -29.55 -17.30
C ILE A 677 4.96 -30.20 -16.94
N ARG A 678 4.25 -30.72 -17.94
CA ARG A 678 3.13 -31.64 -17.73
C ARG A 678 3.53 -33.05 -18.13
N ILE A 679 3.20 -34.03 -17.31
CA ILE A 679 3.42 -35.45 -17.60
C ILE A 679 2.11 -36.23 -17.63
N LYS A 680 2.05 -37.29 -18.43
CA LYS A 680 0.88 -38.19 -18.52
C LYS A 680 0.44 -38.68 -17.13
N TYR A 681 -0.87 -38.83 -16.95
CA TYR A 681 -1.40 -39.62 -15.83
C TYR A 681 -0.86 -41.05 -15.93
N TYR A 682 -0.49 -41.63 -14.80
CA TYR A 682 0.00 -42.99 -14.76
C TYR A 682 -1.21 -43.93 -14.67
N ASP A 683 -1.63 -44.52 -15.80
CA ASP A 683 -2.74 -45.50 -15.89
C ASP A 683 -2.28 -46.95 -15.57
N GLY A 684 -1.28 -47.10 -14.69
CA GLY A 684 -0.79 -48.43 -14.27
C GLY A 684 -1.39 -48.85 -12.94
N ASP A 685 -2.09 -50.00 -12.91
CA ASP A 685 -2.43 -50.69 -11.67
C ASP A 685 -1.19 -50.80 -10.78
N VAL A 686 -1.31 -50.31 -9.55
CA VAL A 686 -0.27 -50.39 -8.53
C VAL A 686 -0.13 -51.85 -8.10
N HIS A 687 1.00 -52.48 -8.42
CA HIS A 687 1.49 -53.68 -7.75
C HIS A 687 2.78 -53.38 -7.00
#